data_AF-A0A4Y6PP12-F1
#
_entry.id   AF-A0A4Y6PP12-F1
#
_cell.length_a   1.000
_cell.length_b   1.000
_cell.length_c   1.000
_cell.angle_alpha   90.00
_cell.angle_beta   90.00
_cell.angle_gamma   90.00
#
_symmetry.space_group_name_H-M   'P 1'
#
loop_
_entity.id
_entity.type
_entity.pdbx_description
1 polymer ?
#
loop_
_entity_poly.entity_id
_entity_poly.type
_entity_poly.pdbx_seq_one_letter_code
_entity_poly.pdbx_strand_id
1 'polypeptide(L)'
;MKSLPRLCWVLLLVFALAVSACGDDTNNQPADDTGTDAADVVDAGDVESDADDVTDVEVDANDADDADADDLGFLCQPCTDDSQCGGAEDRCLQYPAGDQACAQSCDPDAETPCPGGFLCASIDQTGTVYQCVPEELTCEDRCSEADCADGEVCDPWTGECIEPLGTCDTGCTTSSICGDGPEDICINMPGADERACLPGCNPQAEVSECPVNYFCSPLTEEEDTTEGICFPLSSTCVDRCAGVDCASGENCNGLTGQCEASEYGYCEKGCTSNAECGGQTDVCLNLGIGDGAHCWQDCSDDPDVCTENYQCNRLQGTTLSICIPTGQSCDMCYGTSCYPGGVCDPVSGECTELQQDCTVVGCAEGELCDPVSTQCVVPGRACSGDSWAADCDNVVTACTTRRAGTAGTCEEICTSDANCPTGESCVETNLRKLCLADDLGGPLTCGTLSDASSAVGRPCGSGQRSCPSSASICVQDGNLDGFCSRACTADTDCDAGQRCTSGPDGSNICIPEQCECAATPQLSGALSTAWSRALTTIGVSQCDLWLDPSLAQTLSQLVDTPLASDLLEELVELPLGAVATLEGYIATLDATQNTPSAAISAGASTLGLSITGTAQTYTYPGSETKLTQAVAQLITQAGGTPDTTQLETQAQNVPAGFQDVAAPIISATADALAARNTALQNAGWSQSDRLAAFEGAPYLLLPGTATQLAAVPDLSDATLAAKYASFPVEELVQAAADLSATIESATASASGPSTWTGFTYVVDTPAGKVVLGDAGDTVYDPATNTALAGEIAVIIDAGGNDTYRLPVAANQSVGNGVAVAVDLDGQDTYTYAEVTDPNDAPELLASDADGRQAPSGPLSLNNGPVSLSTSARQGAGRLGIGLLVDQGGQDDSYQSLRMSQGAAILGVGVLFDDGGVDEYDAEALSQGAALKGLGVLWDAGGADDYRVWHAGQGFGTAAGAGVLSDVDGADNYEAVTGVAGGDGVLYLSLADRARSNRNLAQGAGAGIASDAQTTGLAGGLGLLRDRAGLDTYTAATNAQGFGSVRGVGVLADAAGDDVYEGRALVQGSGELFAAGVFLEEAGSDEYNQNSIIIQNGQGTGRTLGWGFFHDAGGDDTVTYMTPGGGVGLDGGYGFAFFADGLDAHSSTSPTTWGYADNAVPQGAELDGALTVGVFLETGSNADTYTRPNLDPSVIGNNLVWQQPDNATPTESRGVGVDQ
;
A
#
# COMPACT_ATOMS: atom_id res chain seq x y z
N MET A 1 -24.03 -6.13 44.42
CA MET A 1 -24.03 -5.79 45.86
C MET A 1 -23.06 -6.72 46.61
N LYS A 2 -22.48 -6.24 47.72
CA LYS A 2 -21.98 -6.96 48.93
C LYS A 2 -22.01 -8.52 48.99
N SER A 3 -21.07 -9.24 49.63
CA SER A 3 -19.71 -8.94 50.18
C SER A 3 -19.17 -10.13 51.03
N LEU A 4 -17.84 -10.37 51.03
CA LEU A 4 -17.01 -10.86 52.17
C LEU A 4 -17.28 -12.29 52.76
N PRO A 5 -16.43 -12.86 53.68
CA PRO A 5 -15.09 -12.43 54.18
C PRO A 5 -13.97 -13.51 54.29
N ARG A 6 -12.74 -12.97 54.43
CA ARG A 6 -11.46 -13.54 54.93
C ARG A 6 -11.49 -14.13 56.38
N LEU A 7 -10.42 -14.83 56.79
CA LEU A 7 -9.61 -14.76 58.07
C LEU A 7 -8.68 -16.01 58.14
N CYS A 8 -7.56 -16.15 58.90
CA CYS A 8 -6.55 -15.35 59.66
C CYS A 8 -5.38 -16.34 59.99
N TRP A 9 -4.12 -16.04 60.35
CA TRP A 9 -3.37 -14.96 61.05
C TRP A 9 -1.96 -14.83 60.41
N VAL A 10 -1.08 -13.82 60.52
CA VAL A 10 -0.83 -12.69 61.48
C VAL A 10 0.09 -13.01 62.69
N LEU A 11 1.16 -12.18 62.85
CA LEU A 11 2.00 -11.80 64.04
C LEU A 11 3.51 -11.81 63.66
N LEU A 12 4.42 -10.88 64.05
CA LEU A 12 4.46 -9.68 64.94
C LEU A 12 5.40 -8.61 64.26
N LEU A 13 5.02 -7.32 64.08
CA LEU A 13 5.41 -6.12 64.90
C LEU A 13 6.91 -5.69 64.82
N VAL A 14 7.38 -4.41 64.70
CA VAL A 14 6.92 -3.05 65.13
C VAL A 14 7.62 -1.90 64.32
N PHE A 15 6.89 -0.79 64.02
CA PHE A 15 7.25 0.67 63.90
C PHE A 15 8.72 1.17 63.68
N ALA A 16 9.05 2.30 63.01
CA ALA A 16 8.26 3.35 62.30
C ALA A 16 9.14 4.45 61.62
N LEU A 17 8.51 5.23 60.72
CA LEU A 17 8.73 6.67 60.40
C LEU A 17 10.07 7.19 59.79
N ALA A 18 9.96 7.61 58.52
CA ALA A 18 10.22 8.97 58.01
C ALA A 18 11.64 9.49 57.64
N VAL A 19 11.76 9.82 56.34
CA VAL A 19 12.34 11.06 55.75
C VAL A 19 13.88 11.20 55.60
N SER A 20 14.28 11.14 54.31
CA SER A 20 15.35 11.86 53.59
C SER A 20 16.86 11.68 53.89
N ALA A 21 17.59 11.54 52.77
CA ALA A 21 18.86 12.19 52.41
C ALA A 21 20.23 11.55 52.79
N CYS A 22 21.07 11.44 51.74
CA CYS A 22 22.55 11.41 51.69
C CYS A 22 23.34 10.22 52.27
N GLY A 23 24.29 9.69 51.47
CA GLY A 23 25.56 9.15 51.98
C GLY A 23 26.12 7.93 51.23
N ASP A 24 27.09 8.15 50.34
CA ASP A 24 27.72 7.13 49.50
C ASP A 24 28.65 6.13 50.22
N ASP A 25 28.75 4.95 49.60
CA ASP A 25 29.91 4.05 49.41
C ASP A 25 31.14 4.00 50.34
N THR A 26 31.59 2.74 50.55
CA THR A 26 33.02 2.41 50.61
C THR A 26 33.33 0.99 50.08
N ASN A 27 34.19 0.88 49.05
CA ASN A 27 35.24 -0.14 48.79
C ASN A 27 34.98 -1.65 49.12
N ASN A 28 35.36 -2.65 48.30
CA ASN A 28 36.62 -2.75 47.53
C ASN A 28 36.63 -3.95 46.54
N GLN A 29 37.43 -3.84 45.47
CA GLN A 29 37.79 -4.86 44.43
C GLN A 29 38.87 -5.88 44.92
N PRO A 30 39.52 -6.77 44.11
CA PRO A 30 39.51 -7.05 42.63
C PRO A 30 39.31 -8.58 42.29
N ALA A 31 39.60 -9.20 41.12
CA ALA A 31 40.29 -8.85 39.85
C ALA A 31 39.92 -9.82 38.68
N ASP A 32 40.22 -9.40 37.43
CA ASP A 32 40.57 -10.17 36.19
C ASP A 32 39.59 -11.24 35.62
N ASP A 33 39.58 -11.58 34.32
CA ASP A 33 40.38 -11.21 33.10
C ASP A 33 39.45 -11.50 31.88
N THR A 34 39.44 -10.89 30.68
CA THR A 34 40.25 -9.90 29.93
C THR A 34 39.29 -9.00 29.08
N GLY A 35 39.62 -7.85 28.48
CA GLY A 35 40.85 -7.05 28.45
C GLY A 35 41.24 -6.54 27.03
N THR A 36 41.48 -5.21 26.89
CA THR A 36 42.12 -4.46 25.77
C THR A 36 41.32 -4.25 24.46
N ASP A 37 41.41 -3.14 23.72
CA ASP A 37 42.06 -1.80 23.86
C ASP A 37 41.46 -0.87 22.76
N ALA A 38 41.49 0.48 22.72
CA ALA A 38 42.03 1.55 23.58
C ALA A 38 41.46 2.94 23.12
N ALA A 39 41.76 4.02 23.88
CA ALA A 39 41.73 5.46 23.50
C ALA A 39 40.33 6.17 23.46
N ASP A 40 40.15 7.46 23.78
CA ASP A 40 41.04 8.48 24.40
C ASP A 40 40.21 9.62 25.08
N VAL A 41 40.89 10.72 25.46
CA VAL A 41 40.40 12.10 25.75
C VAL A 41 40.33 12.51 27.24
N VAL A 42 40.54 13.82 27.47
CA VAL A 42 40.96 14.49 28.71
C VAL A 42 40.03 15.67 29.01
N ASP A 43 39.73 15.94 30.30
CA ASP A 43 39.76 17.31 30.89
C ASP A 43 39.73 17.21 32.45
N ALA A 44 39.82 18.25 33.30
CA ALA A 44 39.85 19.71 33.13
C ALA A 44 40.78 20.43 34.14
N GLY A 45 40.91 21.77 34.04
CA GLY A 45 41.93 22.54 34.80
C GLY A 45 41.73 24.06 35.03
N ASP A 46 40.51 24.51 35.35
CA ASP A 46 40.18 25.69 36.19
C ASP A 46 40.55 27.17 35.81
N VAL A 47 39.49 27.96 35.52
CA VAL A 47 39.02 29.17 36.26
C VAL A 47 39.64 30.59 36.08
N GLU A 48 38.76 31.52 35.63
CA GLU A 48 38.62 32.99 35.87
C GLU A 48 39.77 34.01 35.67
N SER A 49 39.51 35.12 34.95
CA SER A 49 38.87 36.32 35.53
C SER A 49 38.72 37.54 34.59
N ASP A 50 37.56 38.22 34.67
CA ASP A 50 37.18 39.63 34.41
C ASP A 50 37.73 40.49 33.23
N ALA A 51 36.75 41.12 32.57
CA ALA A 51 36.76 42.06 31.44
C ALA A 51 37.46 43.44 31.62
N ASP A 52 37.67 44.15 30.50
CA ASP A 52 37.39 45.60 30.41
C ASP A 52 37.29 46.13 28.95
N ASP A 53 36.53 47.23 28.79
CA ASP A 53 36.53 48.26 27.72
C ASP A 53 36.15 47.92 26.24
N VAL A 54 34.92 48.28 25.86
CA VAL A 54 34.50 48.62 24.47
C VAL A 54 33.73 49.95 24.54
N THR A 55 34.01 50.90 23.63
CA THR A 55 33.33 52.21 23.57
C THR A 55 32.72 52.48 22.20
N ASP A 56 31.50 53.02 22.20
CA ASP A 56 30.68 53.26 21.01
C ASP A 56 31.31 54.20 19.96
N VAL A 57 31.11 53.87 18.68
CA VAL A 57 30.96 54.86 17.58
C VAL A 57 29.90 54.35 16.61
N GLU A 58 28.77 55.03 16.52
CA GLU A 58 27.79 54.86 15.44
C GLU A 58 28.34 55.46 14.13
N VAL A 59 28.16 54.76 13.00
CA VAL A 59 28.28 55.34 11.65
C VAL A 59 27.18 54.77 10.75
N ASP A 60 26.20 55.60 10.39
CA ASP A 60 25.22 55.30 9.35
C ASP A 60 25.85 55.45 7.94
N ALA A 61 25.63 54.43 7.10
CA ALA A 61 25.46 54.41 5.64
C ALA A 61 26.23 55.37 4.70
N ASN A 62 26.54 54.82 3.51
CA ASN A 62 27.07 55.46 2.28
C ASN A 62 28.60 55.72 2.25
N ASP A 63 29.36 54.71 1.85
CA ASP A 63 30.05 54.70 0.54
C ASP A 63 30.34 53.23 0.20
N ALA A 64 29.88 52.77 -0.97
CA ALA A 64 30.13 51.42 -1.49
C ALA A 64 30.83 51.56 -2.86
N ASP A 65 32.15 51.42 -2.85
CA ASP A 65 33.07 51.27 -3.99
C ASP A 65 34.46 50.97 -3.38
N ASP A 66 35.29 50.17 -4.07
CA ASP A 66 36.63 49.69 -3.65
C ASP A 66 36.69 48.91 -2.30
N ALA A 67 36.59 47.58 -2.39
CA ALA A 67 37.15 46.63 -1.42
C ALA A 67 38.11 45.67 -2.15
N ASP A 68 39.40 45.68 -1.79
CA ASP A 68 40.44 44.89 -2.47
C ASP A 68 40.28 43.37 -2.24
N ALA A 69 40.52 42.56 -3.28
CA ALA A 69 40.38 41.09 -3.26
C ALA A 69 41.51 40.33 -2.49
N ASP A 70 42.11 40.96 -1.47
CA ASP A 70 43.34 40.51 -0.80
C ASP A 70 43.09 39.96 0.64
N ASP A 71 41.82 39.75 1.04
CA ASP A 71 41.42 39.14 2.33
C ASP A 71 40.25 38.12 2.19
N LEU A 72 40.13 37.47 1.03
CA LEU A 72 39.24 36.30 0.85
C LEU A 72 39.84 35.09 1.57
N GLY A 73 39.31 34.79 2.76
CA GLY A 73 39.80 33.71 3.62
C GLY A 73 39.64 32.32 2.99
N PHE A 74 40.75 31.72 2.56
CA PHE A 74 40.87 30.35 2.01
C PHE A 74 40.07 30.00 0.74
N LEU A 75 39.02 30.75 0.39
CA LEU A 75 38.24 30.55 -0.83
C LEU A 75 39.13 30.50 -2.08
N CYS A 76 38.86 29.53 -2.95
CA CYS A 76 39.59 29.25 -4.17
C CYS A 76 41.11 28.99 -4.02
N GLN A 77 41.62 28.74 -2.81
CA GLN A 77 42.98 28.24 -2.64
C GLN A 77 43.09 26.79 -3.13
N PRO A 78 44.10 26.42 -3.95
CA PRO A 78 44.28 25.05 -4.41
C PRO A 78 44.53 24.07 -3.26
N CYS A 79 43.85 22.92 -3.27
CA CYS A 79 43.89 21.94 -2.18
C CYS A 79 43.94 20.49 -2.71
N THR A 80 44.24 19.53 -1.83
CA THR A 80 44.08 18.08 -2.12
C THR A 80 43.15 17.35 -1.15
N ASP A 81 42.80 17.97 -0.04
CA ASP A 81 41.96 17.45 1.03
C ASP A 81 41.47 18.60 1.92
N ASP A 82 40.33 18.41 2.59
CA ASP A 82 39.64 19.43 3.41
C ASP A 82 40.55 20.06 4.49
N SER A 83 41.55 19.33 5.01
CA SER A 83 42.42 19.83 6.09
C SER A 83 43.33 21.01 5.70
N GLN A 84 43.30 21.40 4.43
CA GLN A 84 44.01 22.53 3.85
C GLN A 84 43.14 23.80 3.76
N CYS A 85 41.83 23.66 3.98
CA CYS A 85 40.82 24.70 3.85
C CYS A 85 40.42 25.23 5.23
N GLY A 86 40.93 26.41 5.60
CA GLY A 86 40.37 27.28 6.65
C GLY A 86 39.85 26.64 7.94
N GLY A 87 38.53 26.40 7.95
CA GLY A 87 37.74 25.90 9.07
C GLY A 87 37.66 24.36 9.15
N ALA A 88 36.73 23.87 9.98
CA ALA A 88 36.50 22.43 10.18
C ALA A 88 35.41 21.86 9.25
N GLU A 89 34.66 22.73 8.57
CA GLU A 89 33.49 22.42 7.73
C GLU A 89 33.69 22.84 6.26
N ASP A 90 34.78 23.55 5.98
CA ASP A 90 35.22 23.96 4.65
C ASP A 90 35.67 22.73 3.84
N ARG A 91 35.36 22.68 2.54
CA ARG A 91 35.54 21.50 1.70
C ARG A 91 36.48 21.72 0.53
N CYS A 92 37.31 20.72 0.25
CA CYS A 92 38.21 20.72 -0.89
C CYS A 92 37.51 20.19 -2.15
N LEU A 93 36.71 21.05 -2.79
CA LEU A 93 35.84 20.68 -3.91
C LEU A 93 36.62 20.50 -5.21
N GLN A 94 36.15 19.57 -6.05
CA GLN A 94 36.58 19.45 -7.44
C GLN A 94 35.50 20.01 -8.37
N TYR A 95 35.86 21.04 -9.11
CA TYR A 95 34.98 21.80 -9.99
C TYR A 95 34.89 21.18 -11.39
N PRO A 96 33.78 21.39 -12.14
CA PRO A 96 33.59 20.84 -13.49
C PRO A 96 34.70 21.22 -14.48
N ALA A 97 35.32 22.39 -14.29
CA ALA A 97 36.47 22.89 -15.04
C ALA A 97 37.77 22.06 -14.85
N GLY A 98 37.78 21.10 -13.91
CA GLY A 98 38.87 20.19 -13.59
C GLY A 98 39.68 20.59 -12.34
N ASP A 99 39.50 21.83 -11.89
CA ASP A 99 40.24 22.44 -10.78
C ASP A 99 39.82 21.88 -9.42
N GLN A 100 40.75 21.79 -8.47
CA GLN A 100 40.46 21.36 -7.09
C GLN A 100 40.90 22.43 -6.10
N ALA A 101 39.94 23.03 -5.39
CA ALA A 101 40.15 24.21 -4.56
C ALA A 101 39.18 24.28 -3.37
N CYS A 102 39.56 25.04 -2.35
CA CYS A 102 38.79 25.21 -1.13
C CYS A 102 37.52 26.06 -1.36
N ALA A 103 36.39 25.49 -0.99
CA ALA A 103 35.15 26.21 -0.71
C ALA A 103 35.01 26.39 0.81
N GLN A 104 34.29 27.44 1.23
CA GLN A 104 34.04 27.74 2.64
C GLN A 104 32.62 27.33 3.02
N SER A 105 32.40 26.84 4.24
CA SER A 105 31.05 26.61 4.79
C SER A 105 30.23 27.90 4.80
N CYS A 106 28.94 27.80 4.47
CA CYS A 106 27.99 28.92 4.40
C CYS A 106 26.60 28.51 4.90
N ASP A 107 25.81 29.51 5.28
CA ASP A 107 24.43 29.39 5.73
C ASP A 107 23.51 30.03 4.68
N PRO A 108 22.62 29.29 4.01
CA PRO A 108 21.78 29.83 2.93
C PRO A 108 20.74 30.84 3.41
N ASP A 109 20.40 30.88 4.70
CA ASP A 109 19.39 31.79 5.26
C ASP A 109 19.99 33.14 5.72
N ALA A 110 21.30 33.35 5.58
CA ALA A 110 21.98 34.58 5.98
C ALA A 110 21.84 35.72 4.95
N GLU A 111 21.68 36.98 5.40
CA GLU A 111 21.52 38.18 4.53
C GLU A 111 22.68 38.38 3.51
N THR A 112 23.87 37.87 3.83
CA THR A 112 25.03 37.81 2.92
C THR A 112 25.75 36.48 3.15
N PRO A 113 25.33 35.39 2.48
CA PRO A 113 25.74 34.04 2.84
C PRO A 113 27.15 33.69 2.34
N CYS A 114 27.61 34.39 1.29
CA CYS A 114 28.93 34.27 0.70
C CYS A 114 29.48 35.65 0.27
N PRO A 115 30.80 35.79 0.06
CA PRO A 115 31.38 36.94 -0.63
C PRO A 115 30.88 37.02 -2.08
N GLY A 116 30.78 38.23 -2.64
CA GLY A 116 30.34 38.41 -4.04
C GLY A 116 31.23 37.69 -5.06
N GLY A 117 30.63 37.11 -6.09
CA GLY A 117 31.27 36.16 -7.01
C GLY A 117 31.08 34.69 -6.60
N PHE A 118 30.45 34.42 -5.44
CA PHE A 118 30.19 33.09 -4.90
C PHE A 118 28.73 32.95 -4.45
N LEU A 119 28.11 31.81 -4.80
CA LEU A 119 26.79 31.40 -4.35
C LEU A 119 26.92 30.40 -3.19
N CYS A 120 26.02 30.49 -2.21
CA CYS A 120 25.90 29.45 -1.19
C CYS A 120 25.08 28.28 -1.76
N ALA A 121 25.73 27.16 -2.06
CA ALA A 121 25.13 26.04 -2.77
C ALA A 121 25.29 24.73 -1.99
N SER A 122 24.25 23.89 -1.96
CA SER A 122 24.38 22.53 -1.43
C SER A 122 25.32 21.70 -2.30
N ILE A 123 26.21 20.96 -1.66
CA ILE A 123 27.14 20.03 -2.31
C ILE A 123 26.79 18.56 -2.04
N ASP A 124 25.74 18.29 -1.26
CA ASP A 124 25.21 16.95 -0.99
C ASP A 124 23.78 16.77 -1.51
N GLN A 125 23.34 15.50 -1.60
CA GLN A 125 22.00 15.12 -2.07
C GLN A 125 20.92 15.28 -0.99
N THR A 126 21.31 15.60 0.24
CA THR A 126 20.44 15.77 1.40
C THR A 126 20.04 17.24 1.64
N GLY A 127 20.71 18.19 0.99
CA GLY A 127 20.46 19.62 1.18
C GLY A 127 20.96 20.13 2.53
N THR A 128 22.08 19.57 3.02
CA THR A 128 22.55 19.74 4.40
C THR A 128 23.95 20.33 4.54
N VAL A 129 24.84 20.12 3.56
CA VAL A 129 26.17 20.73 3.53
C VAL A 129 26.21 21.75 2.41
N TYR A 130 26.17 23.03 2.80
CA TYR A 130 26.31 24.17 1.89
C TYR A 130 27.75 24.69 1.89
N GLN A 131 28.19 25.19 0.74
CA GLN A 131 29.49 25.84 0.59
C GLN A 131 29.41 27.04 -0.37
N CYS A 132 30.29 28.01 -0.19
CA CYS A 132 30.50 29.10 -1.15
C CYS A 132 31.22 28.59 -2.40
N VAL A 133 30.44 28.45 -3.48
CA VAL A 133 30.84 27.95 -4.80
C VAL A 133 30.91 29.16 -5.76
N PRO A 134 31.97 29.34 -6.56
CA PRO A 134 32.03 30.44 -7.53
C PRO A 134 30.84 30.42 -8.50
N GLU A 135 30.29 31.59 -8.83
CA GLU A 135 29.14 31.73 -9.74
C GLU A 135 29.39 31.05 -11.11
N GLU A 136 30.60 31.14 -11.63
CA GLU A 136 31.02 30.54 -12.91
C GLU A 136 31.49 29.06 -12.79
N LEU A 137 31.37 28.45 -11.61
CA LEU A 137 31.81 27.08 -11.28
C LEU A 137 33.30 26.79 -11.57
N THR A 138 34.16 27.81 -11.54
CA THR A 138 35.63 27.66 -11.51
C THR A 138 36.28 28.68 -10.57
N CYS A 139 37.44 28.31 -10.02
CA CYS A 139 38.28 29.13 -9.15
C CYS A 139 39.46 29.81 -9.87
N GLU A 140 39.62 29.57 -11.19
CA GLU A 140 40.62 30.25 -12.02
C GLU A 140 39.90 31.24 -12.93
N ASP A 141 40.10 32.55 -12.74
CA ASP A 141 39.58 33.57 -13.66
C ASP A 141 40.38 33.53 -14.97
N ARG A 142 39.95 32.63 -15.86
CA ARG A 142 40.50 32.39 -17.20
C ARG A 142 40.25 33.56 -18.16
N CYS A 143 39.40 34.52 -17.78
CA CYS A 143 39.02 35.66 -18.62
C CYS A 143 39.69 36.99 -18.18
N SER A 144 40.27 37.05 -16.98
CA SER A 144 41.03 38.20 -16.44
C SER A 144 42.10 38.80 -17.39
N GLU A 145 42.76 37.98 -18.21
CA GLU A 145 43.73 38.42 -19.23
C GLU A 145 43.23 38.27 -20.70
N ALA A 146 41.93 37.98 -20.90
CA ALA A 146 41.34 37.73 -22.23
C ALA A 146 40.92 39.04 -22.96
N ASP A 147 41.84 39.60 -23.76
CA ASP A 147 41.60 40.76 -24.64
C ASP A 147 40.81 40.36 -25.91
N CYS A 148 39.54 39.99 -25.74
CA CYS A 148 38.64 39.56 -26.81
C CYS A 148 38.28 40.70 -27.80
N ALA A 149 37.89 40.35 -29.03
CA ALA A 149 37.58 41.36 -30.05
C ALA A 149 36.23 42.08 -29.80
N ASP A 150 36.02 43.23 -30.46
CA ASP A 150 34.74 43.95 -30.47
C ASP A 150 33.58 43.01 -30.91
N GLY A 151 32.83 42.45 -29.96
CA GLY A 151 31.73 41.50 -30.20
C GLY A 151 32.03 40.02 -29.92
N GLU A 152 33.15 39.71 -29.25
CA GLU A 152 33.43 38.38 -28.68
C GLU A 152 33.38 38.44 -27.14
N VAL A 153 32.80 37.40 -26.52
CA VAL A 153 32.82 37.17 -25.06
C VAL A 153 33.83 36.07 -24.73
N CYS A 154 34.42 36.10 -23.54
CA CYS A 154 35.29 35.02 -23.07
C CYS A 154 34.45 33.93 -22.40
N ASP A 155 34.58 32.68 -22.83
CA ASP A 155 33.99 31.54 -22.13
C ASP A 155 34.80 31.26 -20.83
N PRO A 156 34.20 31.42 -19.64
CA PRO A 156 34.92 31.26 -18.37
C PRO A 156 35.43 29.83 -18.13
N TRP A 157 34.86 28.82 -18.80
CA TRP A 157 35.28 27.42 -18.64
C TRP A 157 36.56 27.10 -19.41
N THR A 158 36.70 27.64 -20.63
CA THR A 158 37.86 27.37 -21.51
C THR A 158 38.90 28.49 -21.58
N GLY A 159 38.52 29.75 -21.31
CA GLY A 159 39.35 30.93 -21.54
C GLY A 159 39.53 31.29 -23.02
N GLU A 160 38.71 30.74 -23.93
CA GLU A 160 38.70 31.13 -25.34
C GLU A 160 37.63 32.21 -25.60
N CYS A 161 37.97 33.20 -26.44
CA CYS A 161 37.03 34.21 -26.92
C CYS A 161 36.12 33.61 -28.01
N ILE A 162 34.82 33.75 -27.86
CA ILE A 162 33.77 33.24 -28.76
C ILE A 162 32.79 34.36 -29.14
N GLU A 163 32.14 34.26 -30.30
CA GLU A 163 30.96 35.10 -30.58
C GLU A 163 29.83 34.66 -29.61
N PRO A 164 29.16 35.59 -28.89
CA PRO A 164 28.11 35.23 -27.94
C PRO A 164 26.91 34.55 -28.61
N LEU A 165 26.27 33.63 -27.90
CA LEU A 165 25.16 32.83 -28.42
C LEU A 165 23.88 33.67 -28.49
N GLY A 166 23.23 33.69 -29.64
CA GLY A 166 22.03 34.49 -29.88
C GLY A 166 20.77 33.92 -29.20
N THR A 167 19.68 34.69 -29.25
CA THR A 167 18.36 34.22 -28.79
C THR A 167 17.98 32.90 -29.46
N CYS A 168 17.73 31.88 -28.63
CA CYS A 168 17.44 30.50 -28.99
C CYS A 168 18.57 29.72 -29.71
N ASP A 169 19.82 30.21 -29.70
CA ASP A 169 20.96 29.33 -29.96
C ASP A 169 21.11 28.32 -28.81
N THR A 170 21.36 27.04 -29.17
CA THR A 170 21.37 25.92 -28.23
C THR A 170 22.79 25.46 -27.87
N GLY A 171 22.93 24.90 -26.67
CA GLY A 171 24.21 24.38 -26.16
C GLY A 171 25.01 25.37 -25.31
N CYS A 172 24.37 26.41 -24.77
CA CYS A 172 24.98 27.28 -23.77
C CYS A 172 25.31 26.52 -22.46
N THR A 173 26.36 26.96 -21.78
CA THR A 173 26.86 26.39 -20.51
C THR A 173 26.54 27.29 -19.32
N THR A 174 26.82 28.59 -19.47
CA THR A 174 26.57 29.66 -18.50
C THR A 174 25.72 30.76 -19.14
N SER A 175 25.15 31.66 -18.33
CA SER A 175 24.44 32.83 -18.85
C SER A 175 25.39 33.89 -19.40
N SER A 176 26.64 33.95 -18.89
CA SER A 176 27.70 34.87 -19.30
C SER A 176 28.17 34.73 -20.76
N ILE A 177 27.73 33.68 -21.47
CA ILE A 177 27.96 33.51 -22.92
C ILE A 177 26.69 33.70 -23.78
N CYS A 178 25.58 34.15 -23.19
CA CYS A 178 24.32 34.44 -23.88
C CYS A 178 24.22 35.93 -24.23
N GLY A 179 23.97 36.21 -25.52
CA GLY A 179 23.52 37.50 -26.02
C GLY A 179 24.49 38.68 -25.86
N ASP A 180 23.92 39.89 -25.98
CA ASP A 180 24.60 41.18 -25.86
C ASP A 180 24.16 41.93 -24.57
N GLY A 181 23.20 41.39 -23.81
CA GLY A 181 22.57 42.02 -22.65
C GLY A 181 22.95 41.37 -21.31
N PRO A 182 23.06 42.15 -20.21
CA PRO A 182 23.40 41.62 -18.88
C PRO A 182 22.27 40.83 -18.21
N GLU A 183 21.12 40.69 -18.87
CA GLU A 183 19.90 40.02 -18.39
C GLU A 183 19.59 38.75 -19.21
N ASP A 184 20.44 38.40 -20.19
CA ASP A 184 20.28 37.24 -21.07
C ASP A 184 20.74 35.94 -20.36
N ILE A 185 19.95 34.86 -20.41
CA ILE A 185 20.10 33.70 -19.51
C ILE A 185 20.17 32.34 -20.24
N CYS A 186 20.95 31.39 -19.70
CA CYS A 186 21.08 30.04 -20.25
C CYS A 186 20.24 29.00 -19.46
N ILE A 187 19.02 28.73 -19.92
CA ILE A 187 18.02 27.91 -19.21
C ILE A 187 17.71 26.56 -19.91
N ASN A 188 17.25 25.56 -19.15
CA ASN A 188 16.66 24.32 -19.68
C ASN A 188 15.23 24.59 -20.18
N MET A 189 14.89 24.21 -21.41
CA MET A 189 13.54 24.31 -21.95
C MET A 189 12.66 23.13 -21.44
N PRO A 190 11.56 23.38 -20.70
CA PRO A 190 10.82 22.35 -19.96
C PRO A 190 9.97 21.39 -20.82
N GLY A 191 10.16 21.37 -22.14
CA GLY A 191 9.44 20.47 -23.07
C GLY A 191 10.31 19.79 -24.12
N ALA A 192 11.65 19.88 -24.06
CA ALA A 192 12.50 19.46 -25.17
C ALA A 192 13.93 18.97 -24.83
N ASP A 193 14.30 18.82 -23.55
CA ASP A 193 15.66 18.40 -23.09
C ASP A 193 16.82 19.23 -23.72
N GLU A 194 16.58 20.52 -23.96
CA GLU A 194 17.53 21.44 -24.62
C GLU A 194 17.86 22.65 -23.73
N ARG A 195 19.14 23.03 -23.64
CA ARG A 195 19.58 24.32 -23.08
C ARG A 195 19.74 25.35 -24.19
N ALA A 196 19.19 26.54 -23.97
CA ALA A 196 19.23 27.65 -24.92
C ALA A 196 19.39 29.00 -24.23
N CYS A 197 19.96 29.97 -24.95
CA CYS A 197 20.02 31.36 -24.52
C CYS A 197 18.69 32.08 -24.77
N LEU A 198 18.04 32.57 -23.72
CA LEU A 198 16.83 33.40 -23.82
C LEU A 198 17.12 34.81 -23.28
N PRO A 199 16.70 35.88 -23.98
CA PRO A 199 16.99 37.23 -23.54
C PRO A 199 16.12 37.66 -22.36
N GLY A 200 16.64 38.57 -21.55
CA GLY A 200 15.92 39.19 -20.44
C GLY A 200 14.80 40.13 -20.92
N CYS A 201 13.83 40.40 -20.05
CA CYS A 201 12.74 41.33 -20.31
C CYS A 201 12.06 41.81 -19.01
N ASN A 202 11.48 43.01 -19.07
CA ASN A 202 10.62 43.49 -17.99
C ASN A 202 9.14 43.08 -18.22
N PRO A 203 8.54 42.21 -17.37
CA PRO A 203 7.16 41.74 -17.56
C PRO A 203 6.09 42.84 -17.34
N GLN A 204 6.44 43.97 -16.72
CA GLN A 204 5.57 45.13 -16.53
C GLN A 204 5.67 46.20 -17.64
N ALA A 205 6.49 46.00 -18.68
CA ALA A 205 6.67 46.99 -19.74
C ALA A 205 5.38 47.25 -20.56
N GLU A 206 5.03 48.52 -20.82
CA GLU A 206 3.86 48.89 -21.65
C GLU A 206 3.93 48.37 -23.11
N VAL A 207 5.10 47.90 -23.54
CA VAL A 207 5.36 47.25 -24.83
C VAL A 207 6.31 46.09 -24.57
N SER A 208 5.98 44.88 -25.05
CA SER A 208 6.87 43.72 -24.88
C SER A 208 8.24 43.99 -25.51
N GLU A 209 9.29 43.73 -24.72
CA GLU A 209 10.69 43.85 -25.14
C GLU A 209 11.15 42.58 -25.88
N CYS A 210 10.39 41.49 -25.78
CA CYS A 210 10.71 40.21 -26.39
C CYS A 210 10.57 40.18 -27.92
N PRO A 211 11.34 39.31 -28.61
CA PRO A 211 11.19 39.09 -30.05
C PRO A 211 9.80 38.58 -30.45
N VAL A 212 9.47 38.70 -31.73
CA VAL A 212 8.24 38.14 -32.29
C VAL A 212 8.22 36.63 -32.10
N ASN A 213 7.09 36.10 -31.62
CA ASN A 213 6.85 34.71 -31.18
C ASN A 213 7.39 34.35 -29.78
N TYR A 214 7.76 35.34 -28.96
CA TYR A 214 8.17 35.14 -27.56
C TYR A 214 7.27 35.97 -26.62
N PHE A 215 7.08 35.51 -25.39
CA PHE A 215 6.40 36.23 -24.31
C PHE A 215 7.35 36.42 -23.12
N CYS A 216 7.19 37.51 -22.38
CA CYS A 216 7.97 37.73 -21.16
C CYS A 216 7.32 36.93 -20.02
N SER A 217 8.07 35.99 -19.45
CA SER A 217 7.66 35.24 -18.27
C SER A 217 8.37 35.83 -17.04
N PRO A 218 7.67 36.21 -15.96
CA PRO A 218 8.33 36.68 -14.74
C PRO A 218 9.13 35.55 -14.09
N LEU A 219 10.20 35.90 -13.37
CA LEU A 219 11.09 34.93 -12.72
C LEU A 219 10.63 34.46 -11.32
N THR A 220 9.70 35.18 -10.68
CA THR A 220 9.07 34.79 -9.41
C THR A 220 7.58 35.11 -9.43
N GLU A 221 6.81 34.52 -8.51
CA GLU A 221 5.33 34.63 -8.45
C GLU A 221 4.81 35.95 -7.83
N GLU A 222 5.68 36.90 -7.47
CA GLU A 222 5.24 38.18 -6.89
C GLU A 222 4.60 39.11 -7.94
N GLU A 223 3.48 39.75 -7.58
CA GLU A 223 2.69 40.61 -8.48
C GLU A 223 3.45 41.86 -9.01
N ASP A 224 4.57 42.23 -8.40
CA ASP A 224 5.30 43.48 -8.67
C ASP A 224 6.73 43.29 -9.25
N THR A 225 7.00 42.12 -9.86
CA THR A 225 8.32 41.77 -10.44
C THR A 225 8.71 42.62 -11.65
N THR A 226 9.98 43.04 -11.72
CA THR A 226 10.56 43.74 -12.89
C THR A 226 11.51 42.89 -13.73
N GLU A 227 11.76 41.64 -13.33
CA GLU A 227 12.72 40.72 -13.93
C GLU A 227 12.00 39.48 -14.50
N GLY A 228 12.35 39.12 -15.73
CA GLY A 228 11.71 38.04 -16.47
C GLY A 228 12.51 37.64 -17.72
N ILE A 229 12.07 36.57 -18.37
CA ILE A 229 12.76 35.93 -19.50
C ILE A 229 11.82 35.79 -20.68
N CYS A 230 12.31 36.07 -21.89
CA CYS A 230 11.56 35.88 -23.12
C CYS A 230 11.46 34.39 -23.50
N PHE A 231 10.38 33.73 -23.09
CA PHE A 231 10.08 32.35 -23.48
C PHE A 231 9.42 32.27 -24.87
N PRO A 232 9.83 31.34 -25.75
CA PRO A 232 9.19 31.12 -27.04
C PRO A 232 7.78 30.52 -26.87
N LEU A 233 6.80 31.02 -27.62
CA LEU A 233 5.41 30.52 -27.63
C LEU A 233 5.27 29.08 -28.17
N SER A 234 6.33 28.52 -28.74
CA SER A 234 6.46 27.11 -29.14
C SER A 234 6.92 26.17 -28.02
N SER A 235 7.30 26.70 -26.84
CA SER A 235 7.95 25.96 -25.74
C SER A 235 9.25 25.24 -26.12
N THR A 236 9.85 25.60 -27.26
CA THR A 236 11.15 25.12 -27.75
C THR A 236 11.80 26.17 -28.64
N CYS A 237 13.13 26.18 -28.64
CA CYS A 237 13.97 27.01 -29.50
C CYS A 237 14.24 26.41 -30.88
N VAL A 238 14.07 25.09 -31.05
CA VAL A 238 14.32 24.41 -32.32
C VAL A 238 13.04 24.33 -33.16
N ASP A 239 12.99 25.05 -34.28
CA ASP A 239 11.93 24.90 -35.29
C ASP A 239 12.05 23.54 -36.00
N ARG A 240 11.40 22.52 -35.41
CA ARG A 240 11.29 21.17 -35.97
C ARG A 240 10.29 21.09 -37.14
N CYS A 241 9.57 22.18 -37.43
CA CYS A 241 8.58 22.29 -38.50
C CYS A 241 9.12 22.99 -39.76
N ALA A 242 10.35 23.50 -39.73
CA ALA A 242 11.03 24.18 -40.83
C ALA A 242 11.06 23.37 -42.15
N GLY A 243 10.07 23.61 -43.01
CA GLY A 243 9.93 22.93 -44.30
C GLY A 243 9.09 21.65 -44.28
N VAL A 244 8.31 21.40 -43.22
CA VAL A 244 7.27 20.37 -43.16
C VAL A 244 6.00 20.90 -43.84
N ASP A 245 5.43 20.13 -44.77
CA ASP A 245 4.28 20.49 -45.61
C ASP A 245 3.11 19.53 -45.32
N CYS A 246 2.34 19.82 -44.26
CA CYS A 246 1.27 18.96 -43.76
C CYS A 246 0.00 18.97 -44.63
N ALA A 247 -0.83 17.93 -44.52
CA ALA A 247 -2.06 17.86 -45.32
C ALA A 247 -3.13 18.85 -44.85
N SER A 248 -4.14 19.08 -45.71
CA SER A 248 -5.27 19.94 -45.39
C SER A 248 -6.11 19.37 -44.24
N GLY A 249 -5.94 19.92 -43.03
CA GLY A 249 -6.51 19.40 -41.77
C GLY A 249 -5.49 18.83 -40.79
N GLU A 250 -4.19 18.98 -41.08
CA GLU A 250 -3.07 18.61 -40.22
C GLU A 250 -2.15 19.82 -40.00
N ASN A 251 -1.69 20.01 -38.76
CA ASN A 251 -0.67 20.98 -38.38
C ASN A 251 0.66 20.28 -38.08
N CYS A 252 1.76 21.01 -38.18
CA CYS A 252 3.04 20.51 -37.67
C CYS A 252 3.18 20.83 -36.18
N ASN A 253 3.38 19.82 -35.34
CA ASN A 253 3.66 19.98 -33.92
C ASN A 253 5.11 20.44 -33.71
N GLY A 254 5.31 21.60 -33.08
CA GLY A 254 6.63 22.23 -32.91
C GLY A 254 7.62 21.44 -32.04
N LEU A 255 7.13 20.60 -31.13
CA LEU A 255 7.95 19.75 -30.26
C LEU A 255 8.36 18.44 -30.95
N THR A 256 7.50 17.87 -31.80
CA THR A 256 7.74 16.56 -32.45
C THR A 256 8.25 16.65 -33.89
N GLY A 257 7.96 17.76 -34.59
CA GLY A 257 8.18 17.92 -36.04
C GLY A 257 7.24 17.07 -36.92
N GLN A 258 6.16 16.51 -36.37
CA GLN A 258 5.24 15.62 -37.07
C GLN A 258 3.94 16.34 -37.45
N CYS A 259 3.30 15.88 -38.53
CA CYS A 259 1.98 16.34 -38.93
C CYS A 259 0.89 15.60 -38.15
N GLU A 260 0.14 16.34 -37.34
CA GLU A 260 -0.89 15.86 -36.43
C GLU A 260 -2.23 16.52 -36.81
N ALA A 261 -3.34 15.79 -36.72
CA ALA A 261 -4.64 16.30 -37.15
C ALA A 261 -5.15 17.37 -36.18
N SER A 262 -5.62 18.52 -36.69
CA SER A 262 -6.16 19.58 -35.85
C SER A 262 -7.44 19.11 -35.16
N GLU A 263 -7.49 19.19 -33.82
CA GLU A 263 -8.62 18.70 -33.03
C GLU A 263 -9.75 19.73 -32.89
N TYR A 264 -9.43 21.03 -32.86
CA TYR A 264 -10.38 22.11 -32.55
C TYR A 264 -10.43 23.23 -33.61
N GLY A 265 -11.64 23.71 -33.88
CA GLY A 265 -11.93 24.82 -34.78
C GLY A 265 -11.93 26.21 -34.11
N TYR A 266 -12.13 27.26 -34.89
CA TYR A 266 -12.12 28.64 -34.37
C TYR A 266 -13.30 28.92 -33.44
N CYS A 267 -13.02 29.58 -32.30
CA CYS A 267 -13.96 29.76 -31.18
C CYS A 267 -14.44 28.46 -30.52
N GLU A 268 -13.82 27.31 -30.81
CA GLU A 268 -14.08 26.06 -30.10
C GLU A 268 -13.26 26.02 -28.79
N LYS A 269 -13.85 25.47 -27.73
CA LYS A 269 -13.34 25.49 -26.36
C LYS A 269 -12.56 24.21 -26.06
N GLY A 270 -11.47 24.33 -25.30
CA GLY A 270 -10.81 23.20 -24.65
C GLY A 270 -9.40 22.93 -25.12
N CYS A 271 -8.88 23.72 -26.06
CA CYS A 271 -7.50 23.61 -26.48
C CYS A 271 -6.52 23.83 -25.32
N THR A 272 -5.40 23.12 -25.37
CA THR A 272 -4.26 23.24 -24.43
C THR A 272 -3.00 23.74 -25.13
N SER A 273 -2.90 23.55 -26.45
CA SER A 273 -1.77 24.00 -27.27
C SER A 273 -2.22 24.59 -28.62
N ASN A 274 -1.33 25.36 -29.26
CA ASN A 274 -1.57 25.92 -30.59
C ASN A 274 -1.69 24.83 -31.68
N ALA A 275 -1.10 23.64 -31.48
CA ALA A 275 -1.08 22.58 -32.48
C ALA A 275 -2.49 22.00 -32.76
N GLU A 276 -3.35 22.00 -31.75
CA GLU A 276 -4.73 21.52 -31.82
C GLU A 276 -5.64 22.44 -32.66
N CYS A 277 -5.28 23.72 -32.83
CA CYS A 277 -6.08 24.74 -33.50
C CYS A 277 -5.97 24.65 -35.04
N GLY A 278 -7.11 24.70 -35.74
CA GLY A 278 -7.31 24.39 -37.18
C GLY A 278 -6.43 24.97 -38.31
N GLY A 279 -5.25 25.55 -38.06
CA GLY A 279 -4.30 25.99 -39.07
C GLY A 279 -2.92 26.40 -38.53
N GLN A 280 -1.95 26.47 -39.45
CA GLN A 280 -0.49 26.50 -39.16
C GLN A 280 0.02 27.73 -38.38
N THR A 281 -0.80 28.76 -38.18
CA THR A 281 -0.46 30.02 -37.49
C THR A 281 -1.46 30.36 -36.39
N ASP A 282 -2.43 29.49 -36.13
CA ASP A 282 -3.56 29.77 -35.26
C ASP A 282 -3.22 29.46 -33.80
N VAL A 283 -3.86 30.18 -32.87
CA VAL A 283 -3.41 30.21 -31.46
C VAL A 283 -4.50 29.82 -30.48
N CYS A 284 -4.13 28.97 -29.53
CA CYS A 284 -4.94 28.65 -28.37
C CYS A 284 -4.73 29.73 -27.30
N LEU A 285 -5.75 30.54 -27.01
CA LEU A 285 -5.66 31.60 -26.00
C LEU A 285 -6.95 31.70 -25.18
N ASN A 286 -6.83 31.93 -23.87
CA ASN A 286 -7.94 32.38 -23.05
C ASN A 286 -7.99 33.92 -23.05
N LEU A 287 -8.99 34.49 -23.74
CA LEU A 287 -9.19 35.95 -23.81
C LEU A 287 -10.27 36.46 -22.84
N GLY A 288 -10.76 35.63 -21.92
CA GLY A 288 -11.94 35.94 -21.09
C GLY A 288 -13.24 36.05 -21.90
N ILE A 289 -13.29 35.43 -23.08
CA ILE A 289 -14.44 35.39 -23.99
C ILE A 289 -15.00 33.96 -23.94
N GLY A 290 -15.94 33.73 -23.02
CA GLY A 290 -16.31 32.38 -22.61
C GLY A 290 -15.35 31.80 -21.56
N ASP A 291 -15.65 30.59 -21.08
CA ASP A 291 -14.88 29.93 -20.03
C ASP A 291 -13.73 29.10 -20.61
N GLY A 292 -12.47 29.46 -20.33
CA GLY A 292 -11.29 28.68 -20.70
C GLY A 292 -10.62 29.11 -22.01
N ALA A 293 -9.60 28.35 -22.44
CA ALA A 293 -8.88 28.62 -23.68
C ALA A 293 -9.68 28.16 -24.92
N HIS A 294 -9.56 28.95 -25.99
CA HIS A 294 -10.23 28.74 -27.26
C HIS A 294 -9.24 28.96 -28.41
N CYS A 295 -9.48 28.33 -29.55
CA CYS A 295 -8.67 28.51 -30.75
C CYS A 295 -9.06 29.75 -31.55
N TRP A 296 -8.09 30.58 -31.93
CA TRP A 296 -8.29 31.84 -32.67
C TRP A 296 -7.50 31.87 -33.97
N GLN A 297 -8.18 32.30 -35.05
CA GLN A 297 -7.58 32.43 -36.37
C GLN A 297 -6.62 33.63 -36.43
N ASP A 298 -5.40 33.44 -36.93
CA ASP A 298 -4.47 34.54 -37.24
C ASP A 298 -4.92 35.31 -38.50
N CYS A 299 -4.85 36.64 -38.40
CA CYS A 299 -5.16 37.59 -39.45
C CYS A 299 -4.11 38.71 -39.54
N SER A 300 -2.92 38.50 -38.95
CA SER A 300 -1.82 39.46 -38.90
C SER A 300 -1.38 39.95 -40.28
N ASP A 301 -1.34 39.06 -41.27
CA ASP A 301 -0.93 39.36 -42.65
C ASP A 301 -2.10 39.67 -43.61
N ASP A 302 -3.31 39.14 -43.37
CA ASP A 302 -4.52 39.45 -44.15
C ASP A 302 -5.76 39.68 -43.25
N PRO A 303 -6.11 40.94 -42.94
CA PRO A 303 -7.28 41.26 -42.13
C PRO A 303 -8.63 40.89 -42.75
N ASP A 304 -8.69 40.63 -44.07
CA ASP A 304 -9.91 40.22 -44.77
C ASP A 304 -10.13 38.68 -44.70
N VAL A 305 -9.26 37.93 -44.01
CA VAL A 305 -9.41 36.47 -43.80
C VAL A 305 -10.54 36.11 -42.83
N CYS A 306 -10.85 37.01 -41.87
CA CYS A 306 -11.85 36.75 -40.84
C CYS A 306 -13.27 36.57 -41.42
N THR A 307 -13.97 35.56 -40.93
CA THR A 307 -15.31 35.20 -41.39
C THR A 307 -16.39 36.21 -40.95
N GLU A 308 -17.56 36.16 -41.58
CA GLU A 308 -18.64 37.12 -41.31
C GLU A 308 -19.08 37.05 -39.82
N ASN A 309 -19.15 38.23 -39.17
CA ASN A 309 -19.30 38.48 -37.73
C ASN A 309 -18.01 38.46 -36.86
N TYR A 310 -16.86 38.08 -37.41
CA TYR A 310 -15.55 38.25 -36.75
C TYR A 310 -14.87 39.55 -37.20
N GLN A 311 -13.92 40.05 -36.40
CA GLN A 311 -13.12 41.23 -36.69
C GLN A 311 -11.64 40.96 -36.35
N CYS A 312 -10.73 41.31 -37.27
CA CYS A 312 -9.30 41.21 -37.03
C CYS A 312 -8.85 42.24 -36.00
N ASN A 313 -8.42 41.78 -34.82
CA ASN A 313 -8.00 42.63 -33.70
C ASN A 313 -6.57 42.27 -33.29
N ARG A 314 -5.69 43.29 -33.23
CA ARG A 314 -4.36 43.15 -32.65
C ARG A 314 -4.43 43.01 -31.13
N LEU A 315 -3.76 42.00 -30.59
CA LEU A 315 -3.57 41.83 -29.15
C LEU A 315 -2.64 42.92 -28.61
N GLN A 316 -2.89 43.43 -27.40
CA GLN A 316 -1.99 44.41 -26.80
C GLN A 316 -0.68 43.74 -26.38
N GLY A 317 0.41 44.52 -26.37
CA GLY A 317 1.77 44.01 -26.12
C GLY A 317 2.42 43.28 -27.31
N THR A 318 1.68 42.79 -28.31
CA THR A 318 2.22 41.91 -29.36
C THR A 318 2.04 42.46 -30.79
N THR A 319 2.65 41.78 -31.77
CA THR A 319 2.40 41.99 -33.20
C THR A 319 1.21 41.20 -33.74
N LEU A 320 0.80 40.14 -33.03
CA LEU A 320 -0.22 39.18 -33.47
C LEU A 320 -1.60 39.83 -33.50
N SER A 321 -2.36 39.54 -34.56
CA SER A 321 -3.72 40.03 -34.76
C SER A 321 -4.61 38.86 -35.12
N ILE A 322 -5.69 38.66 -34.37
CA ILE A 322 -6.55 37.47 -34.47
C ILE A 322 -8.01 37.83 -34.71
N CYS A 323 -8.76 36.91 -35.30
CA CYS A 323 -10.19 37.07 -35.58
C CYS A 323 -11.03 36.89 -34.31
N ILE A 324 -11.47 37.98 -33.70
CA ILE A 324 -12.30 37.98 -32.49
C ILE A 324 -13.77 38.25 -32.87
N PRO A 325 -14.78 37.57 -32.27
CA PRO A 325 -16.19 37.87 -32.47
C PRO A 325 -16.52 39.34 -32.21
N THR A 326 -17.26 39.98 -33.13
CA THR A 326 -17.73 41.37 -32.97
C THR A 326 -18.69 41.56 -31.78
N GLY A 327 -19.24 40.47 -31.24
CA GLY A 327 -20.08 40.45 -30.03
C GLY A 327 -19.38 40.06 -28.72
N GLN A 328 -18.09 39.67 -28.75
CA GLN A 328 -17.35 39.18 -27.57
C GLN A 328 -18.02 37.99 -26.82
N SER A 329 -18.53 37.01 -27.58
CA SER A 329 -18.84 35.64 -27.10
C SER A 329 -18.56 34.66 -28.25
N CYS A 330 -18.18 33.41 -27.93
CA CYS A 330 -18.13 32.30 -28.88
C CYS A 330 -19.48 31.59 -29.09
N ASP A 331 -20.56 32.02 -28.41
CA ASP A 331 -21.93 31.52 -28.66
C ASP A 331 -22.33 31.70 -30.15
N MET A 332 -22.36 30.61 -30.92
CA MET A 332 -22.75 30.63 -32.35
C MET A 332 -24.20 31.13 -32.60
N CYS A 333 -24.99 31.30 -31.55
CA CYS A 333 -26.35 31.83 -31.61
C CYS A 333 -26.45 33.37 -31.44
N TYR A 334 -25.36 34.10 -31.25
CA TYR A 334 -25.39 35.54 -30.95
C TYR A 334 -25.86 36.40 -32.15
N GLY A 335 -27.18 36.63 -32.21
CA GLY A 335 -27.85 37.43 -33.25
C GLY A 335 -28.81 36.63 -34.14
N THR A 336 -28.84 35.30 -34.01
CA THR A 336 -29.61 34.40 -34.88
C THR A 336 -31.11 34.41 -34.56
N SER A 337 -31.89 35.10 -35.39
CA SER A 337 -33.34 35.21 -35.25
C SER A 337 -34.08 33.99 -35.82
N CYS A 338 -34.19 32.91 -35.04
CA CYS A 338 -34.95 31.72 -35.41
C CYS A 338 -36.45 31.99 -35.66
N TYR A 339 -37.10 31.05 -36.37
CA TYR A 339 -38.54 31.10 -36.65
C TYR A 339 -39.37 30.81 -35.38
N PRO A 340 -40.64 31.26 -35.31
CA PRO A 340 -41.42 31.19 -34.06
C PRO A 340 -41.69 29.74 -33.61
N GLY A 341 -40.93 29.28 -32.62
CA GLY A 341 -40.99 27.91 -32.07
C GLY A 341 -39.67 27.13 -32.18
N GLY A 342 -38.73 27.57 -33.01
CA GLY A 342 -37.38 27.01 -33.08
C GLY A 342 -36.42 27.65 -32.09
N VAL A 343 -35.42 26.89 -31.66
CA VAL A 343 -34.30 27.33 -30.80
C VAL A 343 -33.01 27.19 -31.64
N CYS A 344 -32.02 28.04 -31.39
CA CYS A 344 -30.70 27.88 -32.00
C CYS A 344 -29.90 26.86 -31.20
N ASP A 345 -29.37 25.85 -31.87
CA ASP A 345 -28.49 24.85 -31.27
C ASP A 345 -27.08 25.46 -31.10
N PRO A 346 -26.54 25.54 -29.86
CA PRO A 346 -25.25 26.19 -29.61
C PRO A 346 -24.06 25.44 -30.23
N VAL A 347 -24.18 24.14 -30.54
CA VAL A 347 -23.09 23.31 -31.09
C VAL A 347 -23.07 23.32 -32.63
N SER A 348 -24.21 23.60 -33.29
CA SER A 348 -24.30 23.61 -34.77
C SER A 348 -24.66 24.96 -35.40
N GLY A 349 -25.15 25.92 -34.61
CA GLY A 349 -25.59 27.24 -35.09
C GLY A 349 -26.88 27.23 -35.92
N GLU A 350 -27.49 26.07 -36.21
CA GLU A 350 -28.76 25.98 -36.93
C GLU A 350 -29.98 26.13 -36.00
N CYS A 351 -31.09 26.63 -36.56
CA CYS A 351 -32.37 26.77 -35.85
C CYS A 351 -33.18 25.48 -35.91
N THR A 352 -33.11 24.66 -34.86
CA THR A 352 -33.82 23.38 -34.74
C THR A 352 -35.22 23.53 -34.13
N GLU A 353 -36.11 22.55 -34.35
CA GLU A 353 -37.38 22.44 -33.62
C GLU A 353 -37.19 21.60 -32.34
N LEU A 354 -37.94 21.92 -31.30
CA LEU A 354 -37.81 21.32 -29.95
C LEU A 354 -38.06 19.79 -29.94
N GLN A 355 -36.99 19.05 -29.63
CA GLN A 355 -36.91 17.72 -29.01
C GLN A 355 -37.67 16.52 -29.65
N GLN A 356 -37.02 15.36 -29.63
CA GLN A 356 -37.69 14.07 -29.86
C GLN A 356 -38.28 13.55 -28.55
N ASP A 357 -39.54 13.11 -28.64
CA ASP A 357 -40.28 12.42 -27.58
C ASP A 357 -39.63 11.04 -27.32
N CYS A 358 -39.06 10.85 -26.12
CA CYS A 358 -38.36 9.61 -25.77
C CYS A 358 -39.26 8.36 -25.84
N THR A 359 -40.60 8.50 -25.76
CA THR A 359 -41.54 7.39 -25.89
C THR A 359 -41.61 6.81 -27.32
N VAL A 360 -40.97 7.47 -28.29
CA VAL A 360 -40.94 7.08 -29.71
C VAL A 360 -39.62 6.41 -30.12
N VAL A 361 -38.50 6.74 -29.46
CA VAL A 361 -37.15 6.32 -29.86
C VAL A 361 -36.45 5.44 -28.82
N GLY A 362 -36.77 5.61 -27.53
CA GLY A 362 -35.98 5.06 -26.42
C GLY A 362 -34.84 6.00 -25.99
N CYS A 363 -34.26 5.73 -24.83
CA CYS A 363 -33.13 6.44 -24.26
C CYS A 363 -31.83 5.62 -24.38
N ALA A 364 -30.70 6.19 -23.93
CA ALA A 364 -29.45 5.43 -23.85
C ALA A 364 -29.51 4.31 -22.80
N GLU A 365 -28.53 3.40 -22.85
CA GLU A 365 -28.38 2.35 -21.83
C GLU A 365 -27.93 3.02 -20.52
N GLY A 366 -28.75 2.93 -19.48
CA GLY A 366 -28.62 3.69 -18.22
C GLY A 366 -29.58 4.88 -18.08
N GLU A 367 -30.38 5.23 -19.09
CA GLU A 367 -31.34 6.35 -19.03
C GLU A 367 -32.82 5.91 -19.02
N LEU A 368 -33.66 6.67 -18.31
CA LEU A 368 -35.11 6.47 -18.22
C LEU A 368 -35.89 7.61 -18.87
N CYS A 369 -37.07 7.30 -19.42
CA CYS A 369 -37.90 8.23 -20.20
C CYS A 369 -39.04 8.82 -19.36
N ASP A 370 -38.97 10.11 -19.04
CA ASP A 370 -39.99 10.83 -18.26
C ASP A 370 -41.33 10.91 -19.04
N PRO A 371 -42.43 10.30 -18.54
CA PRO A 371 -43.72 10.29 -19.21
C PRO A 371 -44.49 11.63 -19.17
N VAL A 372 -43.92 12.69 -18.57
CA VAL A 372 -44.50 14.04 -18.46
C VAL A 372 -43.72 15.08 -19.28
N SER A 373 -42.39 15.09 -19.23
CA SER A 373 -41.56 15.97 -20.09
C SER A 373 -41.18 15.33 -21.44
N THR A 374 -41.27 14.01 -21.58
CA THR A 374 -40.82 13.21 -22.75
C THR A 374 -39.32 13.31 -23.05
N GLN A 375 -38.51 13.52 -22.01
CA GLN A 375 -37.03 13.55 -22.05
C GLN A 375 -36.41 12.31 -21.38
N CYS A 376 -35.14 12.03 -21.69
CA CYS A 376 -34.34 11.01 -21.02
C CYS A 376 -33.60 11.60 -19.81
N VAL A 377 -33.50 10.83 -18.73
CA VAL A 377 -32.82 11.21 -17.47
C VAL A 377 -31.95 10.06 -16.94
N VAL A 378 -30.86 10.39 -16.25
CA VAL A 378 -29.91 9.44 -15.65
C VAL A 378 -30.22 9.28 -14.15
N PRO A 379 -30.54 8.07 -13.65
CA PRO A 379 -30.63 7.77 -12.22
C PRO A 379 -29.25 7.85 -11.52
N GLY A 380 -29.21 7.90 -10.18
CA GLY A 380 -27.95 7.79 -9.43
C GLY A 380 -27.04 9.04 -9.43
N ARG A 381 -27.45 10.18 -10.01
CA ARG A 381 -26.67 11.44 -9.96
C ARG A 381 -26.30 11.80 -8.51
N ALA A 382 -25.03 12.09 -8.24
CA ALA A 382 -24.59 12.50 -6.90
C ALA A 382 -25.27 13.79 -6.38
N CYS A 383 -25.45 13.89 -5.07
CA CYS A 383 -26.00 15.02 -4.34
C CYS A 383 -25.42 15.12 -2.92
N SER A 384 -25.40 16.32 -2.34
CA SER A 384 -25.02 16.50 -0.92
C SER A 384 -26.23 16.78 -0.05
N GLY A 385 -26.14 16.47 1.24
CA GLY A 385 -27.20 16.79 2.20
C GLY A 385 -27.39 18.29 2.50
N ASP A 386 -26.49 19.17 2.00
CA ASP A 386 -26.65 20.63 2.05
C ASP A 386 -27.30 21.18 0.76
N SER A 387 -26.95 20.63 -0.40
CA SER A 387 -27.43 21.04 -1.72
C SER A 387 -28.54 20.14 -2.31
N TRP A 388 -29.01 19.14 -1.56
CA TRP A 388 -30.01 18.11 -1.94
C TRP A 388 -31.26 18.62 -2.68
N ALA A 389 -31.62 19.88 -2.48
CA ALA A 389 -32.80 20.51 -3.07
C ALA A 389 -32.54 21.16 -4.44
N ALA A 390 -31.29 21.26 -4.87
CA ALA A 390 -30.81 21.77 -6.15
C ALA A 390 -30.12 20.69 -7.01
N ASP A 391 -29.49 19.70 -6.38
CA ASP A 391 -28.76 18.63 -7.07
C ASP A 391 -29.71 17.63 -7.77
N CYS A 392 -30.83 17.31 -7.13
CA CYS A 392 -31.84 16.42 -7.68
C CYS A 392 -33.02 17.21 -8.24
N ASP A 393 -33.70 16.66 -9.26
CA ASP A 393 -34.85 17.29 -9.94
C ASP A 393 -35.98 17.66 -8.96
N ASN A 394 -36.09 16.92 -7.85
CA ASN A 394 -37.00 17.20 -6.73
C ASN A 394 -38.50 17.01 -7.09
N VAL A 395 -38.82 16.64 -8.34
CA VAL A 395 -40.15 16.19 -8.80
C VAL A 395 -40.09 14.73 -9.26
N VAL A 396 -39.08 14.35 -10.04
CA VAL A 396 -38.78 13.01 -10.55
C VAL A 396 -37.83 12.25 -9.63
N THR A 397 -36.68 12.84 -9.27
CA THR A 397 -35.71 12.24 -8.33
C THR A 397 -35.61 13.02 -7.01
N ALA A 398 -35.10 12.38 -5.96
CA ALA A 398 -34.71 13.05 -4.72
C ALA A 398 -33.49 12.40 -4.07
N CYS A 399 -32.65 13.22 -3.44
CA CYS A 399 -31.44 12.78 -2.78
C CYS A 399 -31.75 11.76 -1.67
N THR A 400 -30.96 10.69 -1.57
CA THR A 400 -31.05 9.69 -0.50
C THR A 400 -30.73 10.29 0.87
N THR A 401 -29.87 11.31 0.92
CA THR A 401 -29.59 12.10 2.13
C THR A 401 -30.29 13.47 2.14
N ARG A 402 -30.44 14.03 3.35
CA ARG A 402 -30.63 15.48 3.62
C ARG A 402 -29.83 15.96 4.84
N ARG A 403 -28.79 15.20 5.20
CA ARG A 403 -27.95 15.47 6.36
C ARG A 403 -26.74 16.28 5.90
N ALA A 404 -26.64 17.53 6.39
CA ALA A 404 -25.52 18.42 6.08
C ALA A 404 -24.16 17.71 6.25
N GLY A 405 -23.26 17.92 5.29
CA GLY A 405 -21.93 17.27 5.25
C GLY A 405 -21.92 15.78 4.90
N THR A 406 -22.99 15.20 4.35
CA THR A 406 -23.00 13.82 3.81
C THR A 406 -23.31 13.81 2.31
N ALA A 407 -22.71 12.85 1.58
CA ALA A 407 -23.02 12.56 0.19
C ALA A 407 -24.25 11.63 0.06
N GLY A 408 -24.73 11.48 -1.17
CA GLY A 408 -25.80 10.56 -1.55
C GLY A 408 -26.11 10.65 -3.04
N THR A 409 -27.20 10.02 -3.46
CA THR A 409 -27.60 9.85 -4.86
C THR A 409 -29.04 10.29 -5.10
N CYS A 410 -29.33 10.77 -6.32
CA CYS A 410 -30.64 11.26 -6.74
C CYS A 410 -31.51 10.13 -7.28
N GLU A 411 -32.20 9.43 -6.39
CA GLU A 411 -33.02 8.25 -6.76
C GLU A 411 -34.45 8.57 -7.17
N GLU A 412 -35.05 7.72 -8.00
CA GLU A 412 -36.40 7.91 -8.56
C GLU A 412 -37.50 7.90 -7.49
N ILE A 413 -38.42 8.88 -7.56
CA ILE A 413 -39.54 9.01 -6.63
C ILE A 413 -40.67 8.06 -7.03
N CYS A 414 -40.71 6.90 -6.40
CA CYS A 414 -41.62 5.82 -6.75
C CYS A 414 -43.03 5.95 -6.11
N THR A 415 -43.98 5.14 -6.59
CA THR A 415 -45.30 4.98 -5.93
C THR A 415 -45.72 3.53 -5.67
N SER A 416 -45.06 2.57 -6.34
CA SER A 416 -45.12 1.13 -6.12
C SER A 416 -43.92 0.49 -6.82
N ASP A 417 -43.56 -0.75 -6.47
CA ASP A 417 -42.42 -1.48 -7.06
C ASP A 417 -42.53 -1.61 -8.59
N ALA A 418 -43.75 -1.62 -9.12
CA ALA A 418 -44.02 -1.58 -10.56
C ALA A 418 -43.70 -0.23 -11.25
N ASN A 419 -43.07 0.70 -10.54
CA ASN A 419 -42.49 1.94 -11.07
C ASN A 419 -40.96 1.93 -11.11
N CYS A 420 -40.30 0.93 -10.51
CA CYS A 420 -38.84 0.94 -10.37
C CYS A 420 -38.12 0.15 -11.47
N PRO A 421 -36.82 0.41 -11.68
CA PRO A 421 -35.92 -0.42 -12.48
C PRO A 421 -35.85 -1.90 -12.04
N THR A 422 -35.18 -2.72 -12.85
CA THR A 422 -35.09 -4.17 -12.59
C THR A 422 -33.95 -4.44 -11.62
N GLY A 423 -34.29 -4.87 -10.40
CA GLY A 423 -33.36 -4.98 -9.28
C GLY A 423 -33.60 -3.91 -8.20
N GLU A 424 -34.67 -3.12 -8.31
CA GLU A 424 -35.03 -2.07 -7.35
C GLU A 424 -36.47 -2.23 -6.82
N SER A 425 -36.66 -1.90 -5.54
CA SER A 425 -37.93 -1.93 -4.81
C SER A 425 -38.38 -0.52 -4.37
N CYS A 426 -39.70 -0.31 -4.22
CA CYS A 426 -40.25 1.02 -3.90
C CYS A 426 -40.35 1.25 -2.39
N VAL A 427 -39.22 1.64 -1.79
CA VAL A 427 -39.05 1.82 -0.34
C VAL A 427 -39.66 3.14 0.15
N GLU A 428 -40.22 3.16 1.37
CA GLU A 428 -40.71 4.41 2.01
C GLU A 428 -39.70 4.94 3.04
N THR A 429 -39.20 6.15 2.80
CA THR A 429 -38.26 6.86 3.69
C THR A 429 -38.94 8.04 4.40
N ASN A 430 -38.26 8.61 5.39
CA ASN A 430 -38.58 9.90 6.03
C ASN A 430 -38.56 11.08 5.02
N LEU A 431 -37.96 10.91 3.84
CA LEU A 431 -37.86 11.91 2.79
C LEU A 431 -39.05 11.85 1.81
N ARG A 432 -39.24 10.70 1.16
CA ARG A 432 -40.23 10.35 0.10
C ARG A 432 -40.32 8.81 -0.03
N LYS A 433 -41.17 8.30 -0.92
CA LYS A 433 -40.97 6.96 -1.49
C LYS A 433 -39.91 7.03 -2.58
N LEU A 434 -38.93 6.14 -2.57
CA LEU A 434 -37.81 6.08 -3.53
C LEU A 434 -37.68 4.66 -4.08
N CYS A 435 -37.32 4.51 -5.35
CA CYS A 435 -36.69 3.28 -5.81
C CYS A 435 -35.30 3.20 -5.19
N LEU A 436 -34.95 2.04 -4.66
CA LEU A 436 -33.63 1.69 -4.13
C LEU A 436 -33.37 0.25 -4.56
N ALA A 437 -32.12 -0.12 -4.80
CA ALA A 437 -31.76 -1.49 -5.13
C ALA A 437 -32.27 -2.48 -4.07
N ASP A 438 -32.63 -3.70 -4.49
CA ASP A 438 -33.19 -4.74 -3.63
C ASP A 438 -32.23 -5.15 -2.48
N ASP A 439 -30.95 -4.77 -2.60
CA ASP A 439 -29.82 -4.93 -1.69
C ASP A 439 -29.28 -3.61 -1.11
N LEU A 440 -29.80 -2.43 -1.50
CA LEU A 440 -29.46 -1.12 -0.92
C LEU A 440 -30.06 -0.95 0.50
N GLY A 441 -29.58 -1.81 1.40
CA GLY A 441 -29.78 -1.73 2.83
C GLY A 441 -29.10 -0.48 3.38
N GLY A 442 -27.78 -0.39 3.25
CA GLY A 442 -26.91 0.78 3.50
C GLY A 442 -27.06 1.53 4.84
N PRO A 443 -25.99 1.71 5.64
CA PRO A 443 -25.93 2.63 6.79
C PRO A 443 -26.67 3.97 6.67
N LEU A 444 -26.65 4.59 5.50
CA LEU A 444 -27.35 5.85 5.21
C LEU A 444 -28.89 5.74 5.28
N THR A 445 -29.48 4.54 5.18
CA THR A 445 -30.93 4.32 5.40
C THR A 445 -31.28 4.06 6.87
N CYS A 446 -30.28 3.91 7.76
CA CYS A 446 -30.52 3.52 9.13
C CYS A 446 -31.38 4.56 9.89
N GLY A 447 -32.58 4.14 10.30
CA GLY A 447 -33.56 5.01 10.93
C GLY A 447 -34.34 5.93 9.97
N THR A 448 -34.06 5.94 8.66
CA THR A 448 -34.83 6.73 7.69
C THR A 448 -36.08 5.99 7.21
N LEU A 449 -36.08 4.65 7.19
CA LEU A 449 -37.15 3.83 6.61
C LEU A 449 -38.44 3.82 7.46
N SER A 450 -39.56 4.26 6.89
CA SER A 450 -40.84 4.39 7.62
C SER A 450 -41.68 3.11 7.64
N ASP A 451 -41.60 2.27 6.61
CA ASP A 451 -42.56 1.18 6.36
C ASP A 451 -41.94 -0.21 6.27
N ALA A 452 -40.84 -0.44 7.00
CA ALA A 452 -40.35 -1.79 7.30
C ALA A 452 -41.48 -2.65 7.87
N SER A 453 -41.58 -3.93 7.45
CA SER A 453 -42.60 -4.86 7.98
C SER A 453 -42.44 -5.14 9.49
N SER A 454 -41.23 -4.87 10.01
CA SER A 454 -40.90 -4.88 11.44
C SER A 454 -41.27 -3.57 12.14
N ALA A 455 -41.24 -3.62 13.48
CA ALA A 455 -41.23 -2.44 14.34
C ALA A 455 -39.82 -1.85 14.55
N VAL A 456 -38.79 -2.67 14.31
CA VAL A 456 -37.35 -2.34 14.41
C VAL A 456 -36.90 -1.61 13.12
N GLY A 457 -35.86 -0.79 13.20
CA GLY A 457 -35.29 -0.01 12.09
C GLY A 457 -36.02 1.32 11.78
N ARG A 458 -37.22 1.51 12.32
CA ARG A 458 -38.05 2.71 12.10
C ARG A 458 -37.48 3.96 12.79
N PRO A 459 -37.68 5.19 12.26
CA PRO A 459 -37.24 6.42 12.92
C PRO A 459 -37.80 6.60 14.34
N CYS A 460 -36.94 6.99 15.28
CA CYS A 460 -37.33 7.45 16.62
C CYS A 460 -38.07 8.80 16.60
N GLY A 461 -37.70 9.66 15.62
CA GLY A 461 -38.16 11.03 15.49
C GLY A 461 -37.37 12.02 16.35
N SER A 462 -37.07 13.19 15.78
CA SER A 462 -36.22 14.22 16.39
C SER A 462 -36.79 14.76 17.71
N GLY A 463 -36.23 14.28 18.83
CA GLY A 463 -36.52 14.77 20.18
C GLY A 463 -37.51 13.92 21.01
N GLN A 464 -37.16 12.67 21.29
CA GLN A 464 -37.75 11.84 22.35
C GLN A 464 -39.29 11.65 22.34
N ARG A 465 -39.86 11.13 21.24
CA ARG A 465 -40.94 10.11 21.20
C ARG A 465 -41.47 9.90 19.77
N SER A 466 -41.88 8.70 19.37
CA SER A 466 -42.04 7.45 20.15
C SER A 466 -41.92 6.21 19.29
N CYS A 467 -40.91 5.39 19.57
CA CYS A 467 -40.85 4.02 19.07
C CYS A 467 -42.04 3.16 19.57
N PRO A 468 -42.52 2.21 18.75
CA PRO A 468 -43.66 1.36 19.09
C PRO A 468 -43.35 0.40 20.25
N SER A 469 -44.37 -0.08 20.97
CA SER A 469 -44.17 -0.98 22.12
C SER A 469 -43.62 -2.37 21.78
N SER A 470 -43.48 -2.69 20.49
CA SER A 470 -42.83 -3.90 19.94
C SER A 470 -41.35 -3.68 19.58
N ALA A 471 -40.87 -2.44 19.60
CA ALA A 471 -39.48 -2.04 19.43
C ALA A 471 -39.25 -0.77 20.26
N SER A 472 -39.29 -0.89 21.60
CA SER A 472 -39.39 0.27 22.49
C SER A 472 -38.07 0.95 22.85
N ILE A 473 -36.94 0.44 22.37
CA ILE A 473 -35.62 1.07 22.51
C ILE A 473 -35.47 2.05 21.36
N CYS A 474 -34.77 3.17 21.59
CA CYS A 474 -34.29 4.04 20.54
C CYS A 474 -32.76 4.02 20.59
N VAL A 475 -32.14 3.58 19.51
CA VAL A 475 -30.69 3.65 19.32
C VAL A 475 -30.38 5.02 18.72
N GLN A 476 -29.40 5.72 19.30
CA GLN A 476 -28.90 6.99 18.79
C GLN A 476 -27.38 7.01 18.97
N ASP A 477 -26.64 7.12 17.88
CA ASP A 477 -25.27 7.63 17.84
C ASP A 477 -25.29 9.09 17.35
N GLY A 478 -24.26 9.87 17.68
CA GLY A 478 -24.22 11.34 17.75
C GLY A 478 -25.07 12.08 16.72
N ASN A 479 -24.81 11.87 15.43
CA ASN A 479 -25.46 12.58 14.32
C ASN A 479 -26.50 11.75 13.54
N LEU A 480 -26.85 10.55 14.00
CA LEU A 480 -27.87 9.71 13.36
C LEU A 480 -29.29 10.14 13.75
N ASP A 481 -30.23 10.06 12.80
CA ASP A 481 -31.66 10.40 13.00
C ASP A 481 -32.35 9.47 14.04
N GLY A 482 -31.71 8.33 14.35
CA GLY A 482 -32.01 7.41 15.44
C GLY A 482 -33.10 6.40 15.10
N PHE A 483 -32.85 5.11 15.35
CA PHE A 483 -33.74 4.02 14.96
C PHE A 483 -34.30 3.23 16.15
N CYS A 484 -35.51 2.70 15.97
CA CYS A 484 -36.21 1.92 16.96
C CYS A 484 -35.74 0.47 16.99
N SER A 485 -35.61 -0.12 18.18
CA SER A 485 -35.09 -1.47 18.38
C SER A 485 -35.77 -2.19 19.57
N ARG A 486 -35.56 -3.49 19.74
CA ARG A 486 -36.01 -4.30 20.90
C ARG A 486 -34.84 -5.09 21.48
N ALA A 487 -34.82 -5.25 22.81
CA ALA A 487 -33.88 -6.15 23.45
C ALA A 487 -34.11 -7.60 23.03
N CYS A 488 -33.03 -8.36 22.88
CA CYS A 488 -33.00 -9.73 22.39
C CYS A 488 -32.04 -10.60 23.22
N THR A 489 -32.03 -11.91 22.95
CA THR A 489 -31.06 -12.87 23.52
C THR A 489 -30.48 -13.85 22.49
N ALA A 490 -31.07 -13.93 21.30
CA ALA A 490 -30.54 -14.53 20.08
C ALA A 490 -31.31 -13.96 18.87
N ASP A 491 -30.83 -14.17 17.63
CA ASP A 491 -31.47 -13.65 16.40
C ASP A 491 -32.91 -14.11 16.23
N THR A 492 -33.26 -15.28 16.81
CA THR A 492 -34.65 -15.78 16.84
C THR A 492 -35.63 -14.91 17.64
N ASP A 493 -35.15 -13.94 18.41
CA ASP A 493 -35.97 -12.91 19.06
C ASP A 493 -36.22 -11.70 18.14
N CYS A 494 -35.55 -11.62 16.99
CA CYS A 494 -35.63 -10.55 16.00
C CYS A 494 -36.55 -10.91 14.82
N ASP A 495 -36.84 -9.95 13.94
CA ASP A 495 -37.58 -10.23 12.70
C ASP A 495 -36.58 -10.52 11.56
N ALA A 496 -37.03 -11.08 10.42
CA ALA A 496 -36.10 -11.44 9.34
C ALA A 496 -35.39 -10.20 8.75
N GLY A 497 -34.09 -10.34 8.42
CA GLY A 497 -33.20 -9.24 8.04
C GLY A 497 -32.68 -8.43 9.24
N GLN A 498 -32.52 -9.07 10.40
CA GLN A 498 -32.07 -8.44 11.64
C GLN A 498 -31.24 -9.42 12.48
N ARG A 499 -30.14 -8.93 13.05
CA ARG A 499 -29.24 -9.67 13.95
C ARG A 499 -29.43 -9.20 15.41
N CYS A 500 -29.09 -10.05 16.37
CA CYS A 500 -29.14 -9.78 17.81
C CYS A 500 -27.76 -9.40 18.36
N THR A 501 -27.27 -8.22 17.97
CA THR A 501 -25.95 -7.73 18.36
C THR A 501 -25.99 -6.85 19.63
N SER A 502 -24.83 -6.50 20.17
CA SER A 502 -24.69 -5.54 21.26
C SER A 502 -25.08 -4.14 20.78
N GLY A 503 -25.87 -3.38 21.54
CA GLY A 503 -26.10 -1.96 21.25
C GLY A 503 -25.01 -1.06 21.87
N PRO A 504 -25.00 0.26 21.56
CA PRO A 504 -24.05 1.22 22.12
C PRO A 504 -24.05 1.36 23.65
N ASP A 505 -25.03 0.81 24.37
CA ASP A 505 -25.06 0.73 25.84
C ASP A 505 -24.62 -0.63 26.42
N GLY A 506 -24.09 -1.51 25.56
CA GLY A 506 -23.67 -2.87 25.91
C GLY A 506 -24.83 -3.85 26.16
N SER A 507 -26.06 -3.51 25.73
CA SER A 507 -27.22 -4.42 25.84
C SER A 507 -27.59 -5.04 24.49
N ASN A 508 -27.85 -6.35 24.46
CA ASN A 508 -28.23 -7.05 23.22
C ASN A 508 -29.58 -6.57 22.68
N ILE A 509 -29.59 -6.12 21.44
CA ILE A 509 -30.75 -5.53 20.76
C ILE A 509 -30.86 -6.01 19.30
N CYS A 510 -32.08 -6.05 18.77
CA CYS A 510 -32.33 -6.41 17.37
C CYS A 510 -32.01 -5.23 16.45
N ILE A 511 -31.14 -5.44 15.47
CA ILE A 511 -30.69 -4.40 14.57
C ILE A 511 -30.84 -4.89 13.12
N PRO A 512 -31.46 -4.11 12.22
CA PRO A 512 -31.46 -4.42 10.79
C PRO A 512 -30.02 -4.50 10.27
N GLU A 513 -29.72 -5.39 9.34
CA GLU A 513 -28.32 -5.60 8.89
C GLU A 513 -27.69 -4.30 8.36
N GLN A 514 -28.47 -3.43 7.70
CA GLN A 514 -28.01 -2.09 7.30
C GLN A 514 -27.69 -1.08 8.42
N CYS A 515 -28.05 -1.39 9.67
CA CYS A 515 -27.81 -0.54 10.83
C CYS A 515 -26.66 -1.07 11.71
N GLU A 516 -25.94 -2.11 11.28
CA GLU A 516 -24.87 -2.76 12.06
C GLU A 516 -23.80 -1.74 12.48
N CYS A 517 -23.43 -0.81 11.60
CA CYS A 517 -22.51 0.33 11.87
C CYS A 517 -22.85 1.17 13.12
N ALA A 518 -24.12 1.23 13.53
CA ALA A 518 -24.60 2.04 14.66
C ALA A 518 -24.55 1.27 16.00
N ALA A 519 -23.88 0.12 16.01
CA ALA A 519 -23.90 -0.83 17.12
C ALA A 519 -22.77 -1.88 17.12
N THR A 520 -22.02 -2.02 16.02
CA THR A 520 -20.74 -2.76 15.97
C THR A 520 -19.89 -2.44 17.20
N PRO A 521 -19.12 -3.42 17.73
CA PRO A 521 -18.43 -3.30 19.01
C PRO A 521 -17.76 -1.94 19.17
N GLN A 522 -18.21 -1.20 20.17
CA GLN A 522 -17.52 0.02 20.56
C GLN A 522 -16.18 -0.37 21.18
N LEU A 523 -15.12 0.35 20.81
CA LEU A 523 -13.84 0.34 21.53
C LEU A 523 -14.12 0.38 23.04
N SER A 524 -13.36 -0.37 23.82
CA SER A 524 -13.65 -0.52 25.25
C SER A 524 -13.12 0.67 26.08
N GLY A 525 -13.26 0.60 27.41
CA GLY A 525 -12.49 1.44 28.35
C GLY A 525 -12.51 2.95 28.07
N ALA A 526 -11.32 3.55 28.04
CA ALA A 526 -11.12 4.98 27.81
C ALA A 526 -11.27 5.35 26.32
N LEU A 527 -10.74 4.52 25.41
CA LEU A 527 -10.86 4.64 23.95
C LEU A 527 -12.31 4.88 23.51
N SER A 528 -13.29 4.18 24.11
CA SER A 528 -14.74 4.40 23.90
C SER A 528 -15.15 5.88 23.95
N THR A 529 -14.55 6.62 24.88
CA THR A 529 -14.92 7.99 25.26
C THR A 529 -14.08 9.02 24.49
N ALA A 530 -12.83 8.69 24.17
CA ALA A 530 -11.99 9.48 23.29
C ALA A 530 -12.51 9.42 21.84
N TRP A 531 -12.80 8.24 21.31
CA TRP A 531 -13.45 8.02 20.01
C TRP A 531 -14.77 8.78 19.86
N SER A 532 -15.67 8.63 20.84
CA SER A 532 -16.94 9.38 20.88
C SER A 532 -16.73 10.90 20.84
N ARG A 533 -15.65 11.41 21.44
CA ARG A 533 -15.29 12.84 21.41
C ARG A 533 -14.67 13.25 20.08
N ALA A 534 -13.80 12.42 19.51
CA ALA A 534 -13.15 12.65 18.22
C ALA A 534 -14.22 12.86 17.13
N LEU A 535 -15.07 11.86 16.91
CA LEU A 535 -16.15 11.93 15.90
C LEU A 535 -17.08 13.13 16.12
N THR A 536 -17.50 13.38 17.37
CA THR A 536 -18.32 14.55 17.72
C THR A 536 -17.63 15.88 17.38
N THR A 537 -16.30 15.95 17.43
CA THR A 537 -15.52 17.18 17.16
C THR A 537 -15.40 17.46 15.66
N ILE A 538 -15.24 16.44 14.82
CA ILE A 538 -15.24 16.58 13.34
C ILE A 538 -16.64 16.54 12.71
N GLY A 539 -17.69 16.30 13.51
CA GLY A 539 -19.07 16.23 13.01
C GLY A 539 -19.44 14.91 12.30
N VAL A 540 -18.58 13.91 12.43
CA VAL A 540 -18.72 12.56 11.88
C VAL A 540 -19.48 11.67 12.89
N SER A 541 -20.03 10.56 12.44
CA SER A 541 -20.63 9.48 13.24
C SER A 541 -20.15 8.13 12.72
N GLN A 542 -20.27 7.05 13.49
CA GLN A 542 -19.64 5.77 13.13
C GLN A 542 -20.13 5.22 11.78
N CYS A 543 -21.40 5.44 11.43
CA CYS A 543 -21.97 5.03 10.14
C CYS A 543 -21.55 5.87 8.94
N ASP A 544 -20.87 7.01 9.14
CA ASP A 544 -20.24 7.75 8.03
C ASP A 544 -18.86 7.16 7.66
N LEU A 545 -18.32 6.29 8.51
CA LEU A 545 -17.07 5.55 8.28
C LEU A 545 -17.31 4.17 7.64
N TRP A 546 -18.54 3.87 7.22
CA TRP A 546 -18.80 2.76 6.32
C TRP A 546 -18.36 3.14 4.91
N LEU A 547 -17.65 2.23 4.25
CA LEU A 547 -17.18 2.40 2.88
C LEU A 547 -18.20 1.79 1.93
N ASP A 548 -18.90 2.63 1.17
CA ASP A 548 -19.95 2.19 0.26
C ASP A 548 -19.36 1.39 -0.94
N PRO A 549 -19.75 0.12 -1.17
CA PRO A 549 -19.24 -0.70 -2.27
C PRO A 549 -19.49 -0.14 -3.67
N SER A 550 -20.40 0.83 -3.84
CA SER A 550 -20.57 1.55 -5.10
C SER A 550 -19.44 2.53 -5.39
N LEU A 551 -18.77 3.08 -4.37
CA LEU A 551 -17.56 3.91 -4.54
C LEU A 551 -16.38 3.06 -5.04
N ALA A 552 -16.30 1.79 -4.63
CA ALA A 552 -15.33 0.83 -5.17
C ALA A 552 -15.53 0.53 -6.68
N GLN A 553 -16.63 1.00 -7.29
CA GLN A 553 -16.90 0.90 -8.74
C GLN A 553 -16.51 2.18 -9.51
N THR A 554 -16.27 3.31 -8.83
CA THR A 554 -15.76 4.53 -9.49
C THR A 554 -14.25 4.46 -9.73
N LEU A 555 -13.52 3.70 -8.89
CA LEU A 555 -12.10 3.44 -9.04
C LEU A 555 -11.82 2.46 -10.19
N SER A 556 -11.31 2.97 -11.31
CA SER A 556 -10.99 2.15 -12.50
C SER A 556 -10.00 1.01 -12.21
N GLN A 557 -9.06 1.21 -11.27
CA GLN A 557 -8.09 0.21 -10.78
C GLN A 557 -8.72 -0.98 -10.03
N LEU A 558 -9.99 -0.85 -9.61
CA LEU A 558 -10.78 -1.89 -8.93
C LEU A 558 -11.87 -2.49 -9.82
N VAL A 559 -12.01 -1.99 -11.05
CA VAL A 559 -12.83 -2.61 -12.10
C VAL A 559 -12.04 -3.78 -12.69
N ASP A 560 -12.73 -4.89 -12.93
CA ASP A 560 -12.16 -6.15 -13.42
C ASP A 560 -10.97 -6.65 -12.59
N THR A 561 -11.09 -6.62 -11.25
CA THR A 561 -10.24 -7.37 -10.30
C THR A 561 -10.83 -8.75 -9.98
N PRO A 562 -10.56 -9.80 -10.78
CA PRO A 562 -11.04 -11.15 -10.52
C PRO A 562 -10.53 -11.72 -9.20
N LEU A 563 -11.26 -12.73 -8.71
CA LEU A 563 -10.98 -13.47 -7.47
C LEU A 563 -11.13 -12.65 -6.18
N ALA A 564 -11.96 -11.60 -6.20
CA ALA A 564 -12.47 -10.94 -4.99
C ALA A 564 -13.27 -11.91 -4.09
N SER A 565 -13.56 -11.49 -2.87
CA SER A 565 -14.28 -12.29 -1.87
C SER A 565 -15.25 -11.44 -1.06
N ASP A 566 -16.51 -11.85 -1.08
CA ASP A 566 -17.63 -11.29 -0.32
C ASP A 566 -17.28 -11.11 1.17
N LEU A 567 -16.52 -12.05 1.76
CA LEU A 567 -16.04 -12.00 3.16
C LEU A 567 -15.03 -10.88 3.40
N LEU A 568 -14.11 -10.65 2.46
CA LEU A 568 -13.09 -9.60 2.58
C LEU A 568 -13.71 -8.23 2.27
N GLU A 569 -14.74 -8.18 1.43
CA GLU A 569 -15.53 -6.97 1.20
C GLU A 569 -16.36 -6.60 2.45
N GLU A 570 -17.01 -7.57 3.13
CA GLU A 570 -17.68 -7.34 4.45
C GLU A 570 -16.70 -6.79 5.52
N LEU A 571 -15.42 -7.21 5.49
CA LEU A 571 -14.37 -6.66 6.35
C LEU A 571 -13.90 -5.25 5.91
N VAL A 572 -13.72 -5.00 4.61
CA VAL A 572 -13.32 -3.66 4.14
C VAL A 572 -14.42 -2.62 4.38
N GLU A 573 -15.69 -2.98 4.22
CA GLU A 573 -16.84 -2.07 4.39
C GLU A 573 -16.95 -1.42 5.77
N LEU A 574 -16.66 -2.15 6.86
CA LEU A 574 -16.96 -1.76 8.24
C LEU A 574 -15.72 -1.77 9.15
N PRO A 575 -14.86 -0.73 9.13
CA PRO A 575 -13.55 -0.73 9.78
C PRO A 575 -13.53 -1.25 11.24
N LEU A 576 -14.31 -0.64 12.14
CA LEU A 576 -14.37 -1.10 13.55
C LEU A 576 -15.12 -2.43 13.76
N GLY A 577 -15.96 -2.85 12.81
CA GLY A 577 -16.58 -4.18 12.84
C GLY A 577 -15.60 -5.28 12.43
N ALA A 578 -14.75 -4.97 11.46
CA ALA A 578 -13.70 -5.84 10.97
C ALA A 578 -12.61 -6.07 12.02
N VAL A 579 -12.11 -5.01 12.68
CA VAL A 579 -11.13 -5.15 13.79
C VAL A 579 -11.64 -6.15 14.84
N ALA A 580 -12.88 -6.01 15.32
CA ALA A 580 -13.47 -6.94 16.30
C ALA A 580 -13.70 -8.38 15.75
N THR A 581 -13.65 -8.57 14.44
CA THR A 581 -13.70 -9.89 13.78
C THR A 581 -12.31 -10.49 13.64
N LEU A 582 -11.30 -9.66 13.36
CA LEU A 582 -9.89 -10.04 13.27
C LEU A 582 -9.30 -10.35 14.65
N GLU A 583 -9.64 -9.57 15.69
CA GLU A 583 -9.46 -9.93 17.12
C GLU A 583 -10.02 -11.34 17.41
N GLY A 584 -11.14 -11.71 16.78
CA GLY A 584 -11.76 -13.03 16.89
C GLY A 584 -10.96 -14.16 16.22
N TYR A 585 -10.23 -13.86 15.14
CA TYR A 585 -9.29 -14.79 14.52
C TYR A 585 -8.01 -14.92 15.35
N ILE A 586 -7.47 -13.80 15.85
CA ILE A 586 -6.30 -13.76 16.74
C ILE A 586 -6.57 -14.58 18.01
N ALA A 587 -7.66 -14.29 18.73
CA ALA A 587 -8.07 -15.07 19.89
C ALA A 587 -8.42 -16.55 19.57
N THR A 588 -8.59 -16.92 18.29
CA THR A 588 -8.71 -18.32 17.86
C THR A 588 -7.33 -18.97 17.66
N LEU A 589 -6.33 -18.24 17.17
CA LEU A 589 -4.92 -18.68 17.11
C LEU A 589 -4.35 -18.85 18.54
N ASP A 590 -4.59 -17.88 19.42
CA ASP A 590 -4.11 -17.90 20.81
C ASP A 590 -4.72 -19.05 21.62
N ALA A 591 -5.99 -19.38 21.37
CA ALA A 591 -6.70 -20.49 22.01
C ALA A 591 -6.45 -21.86 21.32
N THR A 592 -5.71 -21.89 20.21
CA THR A 592 -5.39 -23.11 19.48
C THR A 592 -4.26 -23.88 20.19
N GLN A 593 -4.31 -25.21 20.07
CA GLN A 593 -3.24 -26.08 20.57
C GLN A 593 -2.17 -26.18 19.49
N ASN A 594 -0.89 -26.19 19.87
CA ASN A 594 0.24 -26.44 18.97
C ASN A 594 0.16 -27.88 18.45
N THR A 595 -0.65 -28.10 17.40
CA THR A 595 -0.73 -29.35 16.64
C THR A 595 -1.12 -29.04 15.19
N PRO A 596 -0.60 -29.78 14.17
CA PRO A 596 -0.81 -29.45 12.76
C PRO A 596 -2.28 -29.34 12.33
N SER A 597 -3.18 -30.19 12.86
CA SER A 597 -4.61 -30.14 12.53
C SER A 597 -5.33 -28.97 13.20
N ALA A 598 -4.85 -28.50 14.34
CA ALA A 598 -5.42 -27.38 15.05
C ALA A 598 -4.99 -26.06 14.38
N ALA A 599 -3.72 -25.95 14.01
CA ALA A 599 -3.18 -24.88 13.15
C ALA A 599 -3.99 -24.71 11.84
N ILE A 600 -4.20 -25.81 11.09
CA ILE A 600 -5.06 -25.79 9.88
C ILE A 600 -6.48 -25.33 10.19
N SER A 601 -7.07 -25.77 11.31
CA SER A 601 -8.45 -25.41 11.67
C SER A 601 -8.58 -23.93 12.07
N ALA A 602 -7.54 -23.36 12.70
CA ALA A 602 -7.47 -21.95 13.03
C ALA A 602 -7.27 -21.08 11.78
N GLY A 603 -6.29 -21.42 10.93
CA GLY A 603 -6.07 -20.74 9.66
C GLY A 603 -7.29 -20.80 8.73
N ALA A 604 -8.01 -21.92 8.71
CA ALA A 604 -9.26 -22.05 7.96
C ALA A 604 -10.37 -21.06 8.40
N SER A 605 -10.37 -20.61 9.65
CA SER A 605 -11.38 -19.66 10.15
C SER A 605 -11.28 -18.29 9.48
N THR A 606 -10.08 -17.88 9.06
CA THR A 606 -9.83 -16.63 8.32
C THR A 606 -10.42 -16.65 6.89
N LEU A 607 -10.66 -17.84 6.32
CA LEU A 607 -11.42 -18.05 5.09
C LEU A 607 -12.94 -18.15 5.33
N GLY A 608 -13.41 -17.90 6.56
CA GLY A 608 -14.80 -18.13 6.98
C GLY A 608 -15.17 -19.61 7.13
N LEU A 609 -14.20 -20.54 7.08
CA LEU A 609 -14.47 -21.99 7.04
C LEU A 609 -14.46 -22.61 8.45
N SER A 610 -15.57 -23.20 8.85
CA SER A 610 -15.71 -23.96 10.11
C SER A 610 -15.19 -25.40 9.98
N ILE A 611 -13.87 -25.55 9.87
CA ILE A 611 -13.20 -26.86 9.69
C ILE A 611 -12.94 -27.56 11.04
N THR A 612 -12.90 -28.89 11.03
CA THR A 612 -12.42 -29.67 12.18
C THR A 612 -11.81 -30.99 11.67
N GLY A 613 -10.50 -31.15 11.86
CA GLY A 613 -9.81 -32.39 11.47
C GLY A 613 -10.30 -33.61 12.24
N THR A 614 -10.60 -34.69 11.51
CA THR A 614 -11.09 -35.96 12.06
C THR A 614 -10.11 -37.08 11.80
N ALA A 615 -9.35 -37.46 12.83
CA ALA A 615 -8.39 -38.56 12.79
C ALA A 615 -9.02 -39.90 12.33
N GLN A 616 -8.53 -40.45 11.21
CA GLN A 616 -9.11 -41.63 10.58
C GLN A 616 -8.52 -42.93 11.16
N THR A 617 -9.39 -43.84 11.61
CA THR A 617 -8.97 -45.12 12.19
C THR A 617 -8.87 -46.23 11.14
N TYR A 618 -7.66 -46.50 10.66
CA TYR A 618 -7.39 -47.55 9.70
C TYR A 618 -7.35 -48.96 10.30
N THR A 619 -7.72 -49.97 9.51
CA THR A 619 -7.61 -51.38 9.88
C THR A 619 -6.98 -52.18 8.76
N TYR A 620 -6.03 -53.06 9.10
CA TYR A 620 -5.19 -53.79 8.15
C TYR A 620 -5.42 -55.31 8.23
N PRO A 621 -6.56 -55.83 7.74
CA PRO A 621 -6.94 -57.23 7.88
C PRO A 621 -6.20 -58.14 6.89
N GLY A 622 -5.50 -59.17 7.41
CA GLY A 622 -4.90 -60.19 6.55
C GLY A 622 -3.77 -60.95 7.23
N SER A 623 -2.78 -61.30 6.42
CA SER A 623 -1.47 -61.83 6.80
C SER A 623 -0.30 -60.93 6.36
N GLU A 624 -0.60 -60.01 5.45
CA GLU A 624 0.25 -59.00 4.84
C GLU A 624 0.55 -57.86 5.83
N THR A 625 1.75 -57.30 5.77
CA THR A 625 2.20 -56.14 6.56
C THR A 625 1.26 -54.94 6.45
N LYS A 626 1.17 -54.13 7.52
CA LYS A 626 0.35 -52.89 7.52
C LYS A 626 0.80 -51.95 6.40
N LEU A 627 2.12 -51.76 6.30
CA LEU A 627 2.75 -50.92 5.28
C LEU A 627 2.41 -51.36 3.86
N THR A 628 2.42 -52.67 3.57
CA THR A 628 2.01 -53.19 2.24
C THR A 628 0.55 -52.87 1.92
N GLN A 629 -0.34 -52.94 2.91
CA GLN A 629 -1.76 -52.63 2.71
C GLN A 629 -1.98 -51.12 2.48
N ALA A 630 -1.31 -50.25 3.23
CA ALA A 630 -1.38 -48.80 3.04
C ALA A 630 -0.77 -48.33 1.71
N VAL A 631 0.43 -48.81 1.35
CA VAL A 631 1.06 -48.47 0.05
C VAL A 631 0.25 -49.03 -1.12
N ALA A 632 -0.40 -50.20 -0.96
CA ALA A 632 -1.33 -50.72 -1.96
C ALA A 632 -2.62 -49.89 -2.09
N GLN A 633 -3.11 -49.27 -1.02
CA GLN A 633 -4.20 -48.29 -1.06
C GLN A 633 -3.77 -47.05 -1.84
N LEU A 634 -2.63 -46.44 -1.51
CA LEU A 634 -2.09 -45.26 -2.22
C LEU A 634 -1.89 -45.52 -3.72
N ILE A 635 -1.24 -46.63 -4.08
CA ILE A 635 -1.06 -47.02 -5.50
C ILE A 635 -2.41 -47.18 -6.21
N THR A 636 -3.45 -47.66 -5.52
CA THR A 636 -4.78 -47.87 -6.12
C THR A 636 -5.56 -46.56 -6.27
N GLN A 637 -5.54 -45.67 -5.27
CA GLN A 637 -6.18 -44.36 -5.34
C GLN A 637 -5.52 -43.46 -6.40
N ALA A 638 -4.19 -43.58 -6.58
CA ALA A 638 -3.44 -42.95 -7.66
C ALA A 638 -3.64 -43.61 -9.05
N GLY A 639 -4.57 -44.56 -9.19
CA GLY A 639 -4.94 -45.18 -10.48
C GLY A 639 -3.97 -46.27 -10.98
N GLY A 640 -3.02 -46.70 -10.16
CA GLY A 640 -2.06 -47.76 -10.48
C GLY A 640 -2.59 -49.19 -10.24
N THR A 641 -1.67 -50.13 -10.08
CA THR A 641 -1.97 -51.51 -9.69
C THR A 641 -0.79 -52.07 -8.87
N PRO A 642 -0.97 -52.38 -7.57
CA PRO A 642 0.14 -52.75 -6.69
C PRO A 642 0.63 -54.19 -6.91
N ASP A 643 1.95 -54.40 -6.97
CA ASP A 643 2.55 -55.72 -6.76
C ASP A 643 2.71 -55.97 -5.25
N THR A 644 1.66 -56.52 -4.65
CA THR A 644 1.66 -56.83 -3.21
C THR A 644 2.71 -57.87 -2.81
N THR A 645 3.29 -58.63 -3.74
CA THR A 645 4.38 -59.58 -3.43
C THR A 645 5.72 -58.85 -3.33
N GLN A 646 5.96 -57.85 -4.18
CA GLN A 646 7.11 -56.96 -4.07
C GLN A 646 7.02 -56.11 -2.79
N LEU A 647 5.89 -55.43 -2.57
CA LEU A 647 5.66 -54.58 -1.40
C LEU A 647 5.90 -55.34 -0.08
N GLU A 648 5.30 -56.53 0.06
CA GLU A 648 5.45 -57.40 1.24
C GLU A 648 6.90 -57.88 1.45
N THR A 649 7.68 -58.00 0.37
CA THR A 649 9.11 -58.35 0.46
C THR A 649 9.95 -57.16 0.94
N GLN A 650 9.60 -55.92 0.58
CA GLN A 650 10.29 -54.71 1.03
C GLN A 650 9.92 -54.34 2.47
N ALA A 651 8.63 -54.44 2.83
CA ALA A 651 8.10 -54.06 4.14
C ALA A 651 8.58 -54.95 5.30
N GLN A 652 9.12 -56.16 5.03
CA GLN A 652 9.62 -57.08 6.05
C GLN A 652 10.83 -56.57 6.84
N ASN A 653 11.54 -55.54 6.35
CA ASN A 653 12.67 -54.93 7.06
C ASN A 653 12.27 -53.75 7.95
N VAL A 654 11.08 -53.16 7.74
CA VAL A 654 10.60 -51.99 8.51
C VAL A 654 10.08 -52.46 9.88
N PRO A 655 10.53 -51.90 11.02
CA PRO A 655 10.09 -52.30 12.35
C PRO A 655 8.57 -52.26 12.51
N ALA A 656 8.00 -53.26 13.20
CA ALA A 656 6.55 -53.33 13.37
C ALA A 656 5.95 -52.14 14.14
N GLY A 657 6.72 -51.52 15.05
CA GLY A 657 6.31 -50.28 15.74
C GLY A 657 6.25 -49.09 14.78
N PHE A 658 7.26 -48.93 13.92
CA PHE A 658 7.26 -47.91 12.87
C PHE A 658 6.10 -48.10 11.88
N GLN A 659 5.80 -49.35 11.51
CA GLN A 659 4.62 -49.68 10.68
C GLN A 659 3.27 -49.38 11.37
N ASP A 660 3.25 -49.21 12.69
CA ASP A 660 2.03 -48.82 13.42
C ASP A 660 1.77 -47.31 13.28
N VAL A 661 2.81 -46.49 13.06
CA VAL A 661 2.74 -45.04 12.77
C VAL A 661 2.61 -44.75 11.26
N ALA A 662 3.53 -45.28 10.45
CA ALA A 662 3.64 -44.92 9.03
C ALA A 662 2.46 -45.40 8.17
N ALA A 663 1.85 -46.56 8.50
CA ALA A 663 0.76 -47.09 7.69
C ALA A 663 -0.52 -46.23 7.74
N PRO A 664 -1.00 -45.76 8.92
CA PRO A 664 -2.07 -44.76 9.01
C PRO A 664 -1.81 -43.51 8.16
N ILE A 665 -0.61 -42.93 8.22
CA ILE A 665 -0.25 -41.69 7.50
C ILE A 665 -0.31 -41.90 5.97
N ILE A 666 0.25 -43.01 5.47
CA ILE A 666 0.17 -43.39 4.05
C ILE A 666 -1.28 -43.66 3.61
N SER A 667 -2.09 -44.29 4.47
CA SER A 667 -3.52 -44.53 4.21
C SER A 667 -4.33 -43.22 4.17
N ALA A 668 -4.07 -42.28 5.08
CA ALA A 668 -4.70 -40.96 5.08
C ALA A 668 -4.28 -40.13 3.85
N THR A 669 -3.00 -40.16 3.48
CA THR A 669 -2.49 -39.52 2.25
C THR A 669 -3.22 -40.04 1.01
N ALA A 670 -3.48 -41.34 0.95
CA ALA A 670 -4.23 -41.96 -0.15
C ALA A 670 -5.70 -41.51 -0.21
N ASP A 671 -6.32 -41.24 0.93
CA ASP A 671 -7.71 -40.81 1.02
C ASP A 671 -7.85 -39.29 0.81
N ALA A 672 -6.90 -38.48 1.27
CA ALA A 672 -6.79 -37.05 0.95
C ALA A 672 -6.56 -36.84 -0.57
N LEU A 673 -5.71 -37.65 -1.20
CA LEU A 673 -5.53 -37.65 -2.66
C LEU A 673 -6.82 -38.02 -3.40
N ALA A 674 -7.62 -38.95 -2.86
CA ALA A 674 -8.93 -39.31 -3.41
C ALA A 674 -9.95 -38.17 -3.22
N ALA A 675 -9.95 -37.50 -2.06
CA ALA A 675 -10.80 -36.35 -1.76
C ALA A 675 -10.49 -35.18 -2.72
N ARG A 676 -9.25 -34.71 -2.77
CA ARG A 676 -8.77 -33.67 -3.71
C ARG A 676 -9.15 -33.96 -5.16
N ASN A 677 -8.93 -35.21 -5.61
CA ASN A 677 -9.26 -35.57 -7.00
C ASN A 677 -10.77 -35.59 -7.28
N THR A 678 -11.58 -35.93 -6.27
CA THR A 678 -13.05 -35.91 -6.32
C THR A 678 -13.59 -34.47 -6.28
N ALA A 679 -13.10 -33.62 -5.40
CA ALA A 679 -13.46 -32.20 -5.29
C ALA A 679 -13.23 -31.48 -6.63
N LEU A 680 -12.01 -31.57 -7.18
CA LEU A 680 -11.69 -31.03 -8.50
C LEU A 680 -12.54 -31.65 -9.63
N GLN A 681 -12.97 -32.92 -9.52
CA GLN A 681 -13.85 -33.52 -10.52
C GLN A 681 -15.28 -32.98 -10.42
N ASN A 682 -15.79 -32.75 -9.21
CA ASN A 682 -17.10 -32.17 -8.96
C ASN A 682 -17.16 -30.70 -9.42
N ALA A 683 -16.12 -29.92 -9.11
CA ALA A 683 -15.92 -28.54 -9.56
C ALA A 683 -15.58 -28.42 -11.08
N GLY A 684 -15.66 -29.50 -11.86
CA GLY A 684 -15.53 -29.44 -13.32
C GLY A 684 -14.11 -29.24 -13.86
N TRP A 685 -13.07 -29.36 -13.02
CA TRP A 685 -11.67 -29.23 -13.44
C TRP A 685 -11.19 -30.48 -14.17
N SER A 686 -11.09 -30.40 -15.50
CA SER A 686 -10.52 -31.43 -16.36
C SER A 686 -9.00 -31.52 -16.22
N GLN A 687 -8.40 -32.58 -16.77
CA GLN A 687 -6.95 -32.78 -16.71
C GLN A 687 -6.15 -31.63 -17.36
N SER A 688 -6.67 -31.02 -18.43
CA SER A 688 -6.05 -29.85 -19.08
C SER A 688 -6.18 -28.57 -18.25
N ASP A 689 -7.29 -28.37 -17.55
CA ASP A 689 -7.45 -27.21 -16.66
C ASP A 689 -6.46 -27.28 -15.49
N ARG A 690 -6.35 -28.47 -14.87
CA ARG A 690 -5.41 -28.71 -13.77
C ARG A 690 -3.97 -28.52 -14.21
N LEU A 691 -3.60 -28.93 -15.44
CA LEU A 691 -2.25 -28.70 -15.95
C LEU A 691 -2.00 -27.20 -16.19
N ALA A 692 -2.92 -26.49 -16.85
CA ALA A 692 -2.78 -25.06 -17.10
C ALA A 692 -2.64 -24.26 -15.79
N ALA A 693 -3.46 -24.54 -14.78
CA ALA A 693 -3.35 -23.87 -13.49
C ALA A 693 -2.08 -24.26 -12.71
N PHE A 694 -1.58 -25.50 -12.84
CA PHE A 694 -0.35 -25.93 -12.14
C PHE A 694 0.89 -25.17 -12.63
N GLU A 695 0.98 -25.00 -13.95
CA GLU A 695 2.09 -24.31 -14.62
C GLU A 695 1.91 -22.79 -14.62
N GLY A 696 0.66 -22.29 -14.62
CA GLY A 696 0.36 -20.87 -14.86
C GLY A 696 0.05 -20.03 -13.62
N ALA A 697 -0.68 -20.57 -12.64
CA ALA A 697 -1.20 -19.79 -11.52
C ALA A 697 -0.15 -19.11 -10.63
N PRO A 698 1.06 -19.69 -10.38
CA PRO A 698 2.08 -19.00 -9.58
C PRO A 698 2.52 -17.64 -10.16
N TYR A 699 2.48 -17.51 -11.49
CA TYR A 699 2.95 -16.32 -12.21
C TYR A 699 1.85 -15.26 -12.42
N LEU A 700 0.70 -15.42 -11.75
CA LEU A 700 -0.23 -14.31 -11.48
C LEU A 700 0.39 -13.29 -10.50
N LEU A 701 1.31 -13.73 -9.63
CA LEU A 701 2.03 -12.90 -8.66
C LEU A 701 3.54 -12.89 -8.95
N LEU A 702 4.13 -14.05 -9.23
CA LEU A 702 5.59 -14.19 -9.36
C LEU A 702 6.11 -13.75 -10.75
N PRO A 703 7.21 -12.97 -10.82
CA PRO A 703 7.90 -12.73 -12.07
C PRO A 703 8.57 -14.01 -12.60
N GLY A 704 8.65 -14.14 -13.93
CA GLY A 704 9.31 -15.26 -14.58
C GLY A 704 9.56 -15.02 -16.07
N THR A 705 10.09 -16.05 -16.74
CA THR A 705 10.39 -15.99 -18.18
C THR A 705 9.14 -15.84 -19.04
N ALA A 706 9.32 -15.38 -20.28
CA ALA A 706 8.25 -15.34 -21.28
C ALA A 706 7.56 -16.69 -21.58
N THR A 707 8.10 -17.83 -21.11
CA THR A 707 7.43 -19.14 -21.20
C THR A 707 6.48 -19.36 -20.02
N GLN A 708 6.89 -18.96 -18.82
CA GLN A 708 6.07 -19.00 -17.59
C GLN A 708 4.93 -17.98 -17.66
N LEU A 709 5.22 -16.73 -18.06
CA LEU A 709 4.22 -15.69 -18.26
C LEU A 709 3.20 -16.04 -19.36
N ALA A 710 3.61 -16.78 -20.40
CA ALA A 710 2.69 -17.27 -21.44
C ALA A 710 1.82 -18.48 -21.00
N ALA A 711 2.00 -18.98 -19.76
CA ALA A 711 1.14 -19.99 -19.15
C ALA A 711 0.14 -19.39 -18.14
N VAL A 712 0.29 -18.11 -17.76
CA VAL A 712 -0.62 -17.39 -16.84
C VAL A 712 -2.07 -17.49 -17.34
N PRO A 713 -3.05 -17.81 -16.47
CA PRO A 713 -4.45 -17.80 -16.86
C PRO A 713 -4.94 -16.38 -17.17
N ASP A 714 -5.53 -16.20 -18.35
CA ASP A 714 -6.21 -14.98 -18.74
C ASP A 714 -7.53 -14.84 -17.96
N LEU A 715 -7.46 -14.17 -16.80
CA LEU A 715 -8.61 -13.95 -15.93
C LEU A 715 -9.55 -12.84 -16.45
N SER A 716 -9.30 -12.25 -17.62
CA SER A 716 -10.30 -11.40 -18.30
C SER A 716 -11.40 -12.23 -18.98
N ASP A 717 -11.18 -13.52 -19.26
CA ASP A 717 -12.26 -14.43 -19.60
C ASP A 717 -13.07 -14.72 -18.32
N ALA A 718 -14.24 -14.10 -18.20
CA ALA A 718 -15.16 -14.29 -17.09
C ALA A 718 -15.54 -15.78 -16.83
N THR A 719 -15.44 -16.64 -17.84
CA THR A 719 -15.62 -18.10 -17.68
C THR A 719 -14.45 -18.75 -16.96
N LEU A 720 -13.23 -18.24 -17.17
CA LEU A 720 -12.03 -18.70 -16.49
C LEU A 720 -11.95 -18.09 -15.08
N ALA A 721 -12.21 -16.79 -14.93
CA ALA A 721 -12.29 -16.13 -13.63
C ALA A 721 -13.31 -16.80 -12.70
N ALA A 722 -14.54 -17.04 -13.14
CA ALA A 722 -15.56 -17.73 -12.35
C ALA A 722 -15.15 -19.15 -11.94
N LYS A 723 -14.34 -19.85 -12.76
CA LYS A 723 -13.86 -21.20 -12.49
C LYS A 723 -12.74 -21.24 -11.45
N TYR A 724 -11.86 -20.23 -11.45
CA TYR A 724 -10.85 -20.03 -10.41
C TYR A 724 -11.47 -19.51 -9.11
N ALA A 725 -12.50 -18.67 -9.19
CA ALA A 725 -13.29 -18.24 -8.03
C ALA A 725 -13.96 -19.44 -7.35
N SER A 726 -14.60 -20.33 -8.13
CA SER A 726 -15.20 -21.59 -7.68
C SER A 726 -14.18 -22.74 -7.50
N PHE A 727 -12.95 -22.43 -7.09
CA PHE A 727 -11.97 -23.47 -6.74
C PHE A 727 -12.36 -24.12 -5.38
N PRO A 728 -12.37 -25.46 -5.25
CA PRO A 728 -12.85 -26.15 -4.05
C PRO A 728 -11.83 -26.10 -2.89
N VAL A 729 -11.66 -24.93 -2.28
CA VAL A 729 -10.75 -24.73 -1.13
C VAL A 729 -11.22 -25.53 0.09
N GLU A 730 -12.51 -25.44 0.45
CA GLU A 730 -13.10 -26.10 1.62
C GLU A 730 -12.83 -27.61 1.66
N GLU A 731 -13.05 -28.32 0.55
CA GLU A 731 -12.82 -29.77 0.50
C GLU A 731 -11.34 -30.17 0.51
N LEU A 732 -10.42 -29.27 0.13
CA LEU A 732 -8.98 -29.49 0.28
C LEU A 732 -8.52 -29.20 1.71
N VAL A 733 -9.02 -28.14 2.35
CA VAL A 733 -8.71 -27.79 3.75
C VAL A 733 -9.22 -28.86 4.71
N GLN A 734 -10.46 -29.36 4.54
CA GLN A 734 -10.96 -30.48 5.35
C GLN A 734 -10.13 -31.77 5.13
N ALA A 735 -9.66 -32.02 3.90
CA ALA A 735 -8.82 -33.18 3.61
C ALA A 735 -7.40 -33.05 4.20
N ALA A 736 -6.85 -31.84 4.27
CA ALA A 736 -5.60 -31.55 4.97
C ALA A 736 -5.76 -31.71 6.49
N ALA A 737 -6.84 -31.19 7.08
CA ALA A 737 -7.13 -31.34 8.51
C ALA A 737 -7.36 -32.81 8.92
N ASP A 738 -8.12 -33.60 8.16
CA ASP A 738 -8.32 -35.05 8.41
C ASP A 738 -7.01 -35.85 8.30
N LEU A 739 -6.12 -35.45 7.39
CA LEU A 739 -4.79 -36.03 7.22
C LEU A 739 -3.89 -35.68 8.42
N SER A 740 -3.80 -34.41 8.79
CA SER A 740 -3.01 -33.92 9.93
C SER A 740 -3.48 -34.51 11.27
N ALA A 741 -4.79 -34.57 11.51
CA ALA A 741 -5.34 -35.24 12.70
C ALA A 741 -5.01 -36.74 12.72
N THR A 742 -4.80 -37.36 11.56
CA THR A 742 -4.33 -38.75 11.47
C THR A 742 -2.82 -38.87 11.69
N ILE A 743 -2.02 -37.88 11.29
CA ILE A 743 -0.59 -37.78 11.61
C ILE A 743 -0.44 -37.71 13.14
N GLU A 744 -1.03 -36.71 13.80
CA GLU A 744 -1.05 -36.57 15.26
C GLU A 744 -1.46 -37.87 15.98
N SER A 745 -2.55 -38.50 15.53
CA SER A 745 -3.06 -39.74 16.13
C SER A 745 -2.14 -40.95 15.93
N ALA A 746 -1.31 -40.93 14.89
CA ALA A 746 -0.33 -41.95 14.59
C ALA A 746 0.99 -41.70 15.36
N THR A 747 1.53 -40.49 15.31
CA THR A 747 2.81 -40.14 15.95
C THR A 747 2.71 -40.11 17.47
N ALA A 748 1.56 -39.73 18.04
CA ALA A 748 1.28 -39.93 19.48
C ALA A 748 1.24 -41.41 19.94
N SER A 749 1.38 -42.38 19.01
CA SER A 749 1.62 -43.80 19.32
C SER A 749 3.08 -44.25 19.18
N ALA A 750 3.95 -43.39 18.66
CA ALA A 750 5.40 -43.59 18.68
C ALA A 750 5.90 -43.75 20.13
N SER A 751 6.93 -44.56 20.32
CA SER A 751 7.48 -44.82 21.66
C SER A 751 8.97 -45.14 21.59
N GLY A 752 9.75 -44.07 21.54
CA GLY A 752 11.20 -44.06 21.31
C GLY A 752 11.54 -44.09 19.81
N PRO A 753 11.35 -42.97 19.08
CA PRO A 753 11.68 -42.86 17.65
C PRO A 753 13.14 -43.27 17.37
N SER A 754 14.07 -42.67 18.12
CA SER A 754 15.50 -43.01 18.28
C SER A 754 15.84 -44.46 18.69
N THR A 755 14.89 -45.39 18.72
CA THR A 755 15.13 -46.85 18.80
C THR A 755 14.93 -47.60 17.48
N TRP A 756 14.30 -46.98 16.49
CA TRP A 756 13.98 -47.55 15.19
C TRP A 756 15.15 -47.39 14.23
N THR A 757 16.09 -48.34 14.24
CA THR A 757 17.34 -48.26 13.46
C THR A 757 17.62 -49.47 12.57
N GLY A 758 18.38 -49.26 11.50
CA GLY A 758 18.90 -50.26 10.57
C GLY A 758 17.99 -50.61 9.40
N PHE A 759 17.18 -49.68 8.87
CA PHE A 759 16.27 -49.94 7.75
C PHE A 759 16.10 -48.74 6.81
N THR A 760 15.71 -48.99 5.57
CA THR A 760 15.28 -47.91 4.67
C THR A 760 14.24 -48.48 3.74
N TYR A 761 13.18 -47.72 3.46
CA TYR A 761 12.12 -48.14 2.56
C TYR A 761 11.93 -47.10 1.47
N VAL A 762 12.06 -47.49 0.21
CA VAL A 762 11.74 -46.64 -0.95
C VAL A 762 10.91 -47.46 -1.94
N VAL A 763 9.73 -46.94 -2.28
CA VAL A 763 8.80 -47.55 -3.24
C VAL A 763 8.19 -46.46 -4.12
N ASP A 764 8.26 -46.66 -5.44
CA ASP A 764 7.57 -45.81 -6.41
C ASP A 764 6.05 -46.07 -6.40
N THR A 765 5.24 -45.02 -6.35
CA THR A 765 3.79 -45.06 -6.61
C THR A 765 3.41 -44.06 -7.71
N PRO A 766 2.22 -44.16 -8.33
CA PRO A 766 1.77 -43.19 -9.33
C PRO A 766 1.48 -41.78 -8.77
N ALA A 767 1.50 -41.60 -7.45
CA ALA A 767 1.40 -40.30 -6.79
C ALA A 767 2.77 -39.71 -6.37
N GLY A 768 3.88 -40.39 -6.69
CA GLY A 768 5.21 -40.14 -6.13
C GLY A 768 5.69 -41.29 -5.24
N LYS A 769 6.90 -41.17 -4.70
CA LYS A 769 7.52 -42.21 -3.85
C LYS A 769 6.94 -42.20 -2.44
N VAL A 770 6.93 -43.38 -1.82
CA VAL A 770 6.91 -43.52 -0.36
C VAL A 770 8.34 -43.81 0.08
N VAL A 771 8.89 -42.94 0.91
CA VAL A 771 10.21 -43.01 1.54
C VAL A 771 10.02 -43.17 3.05
N LEU A 772 10.77 -44.07 3.70
CA LEU A 772 10.85 -44.16 5.16
C LEU A 772 12.31 -44.37 5.57
N GLY A 773 12.82 -43.49 6.44
CA GLY A 773 14.17 -43.60 7.02
C GLY A 773 14.21 -44.35 8.35
N ASP A 774 15.36 -44.27 9.01
CA ASP A 774 15.65 -44.89 10.31
C ASP A 774 16.52 -43.96 11.14
N ALA A 775 16.40 -44.03 12.47
CA ALA A 775 16.75 -42.92 13.34
C ALA A 775 18.26 -42.62 13.42
N GLY A 776 18.77 -41.82 12.46
CA GLY A 776 20.19 -41.49 12.32
C GLY A 776 20.57 -40.86 10.97
N ASP A 777 21.36 -39.80 11.10
CA ASP A 777 21.82 -38.80 10.11
C ASP A 777 21.79 -39.28 8.63
N THR A 778 20.75 -38.87 7.91
CA THR A 778 20.48 -39.20 6.50
C THR A 778 20.40 -37.97 5.59
N VAL A 779 21.16 -38.01 4.50
CA VAL A 779 21.14 -36.96 3.46
C VAL A 779 20.20 -37.38 2.34
N TYR A 780 19.00 -36.78 2.32
CA TYR A 780 17.94 -36.98 1.35
C TYR A 780 18.21 -36.24 0.03
N ASP A 781 19.29 -36.63 -0.65
CA ASP A 781 19.76 -36.04 -1.91
C ASP A 781 19.64 -37.04 -3.10
N PRO A 782 18.90 -36.72 -4.17
CA PRO A 782 18.78 -37.57 -5.36
C PRO A 782 20.06 -37.64 -6.21
N ALA A 783 21.01 -36.72 -6.04
CA ALA A 783 22.30 -36.73 -6.75
C ALA A 783 23.29 -37.76 -6.16
N THR A 784 23.30 -37.95 -4.84
CA THR A 784 24.05 -39.03 -4.17
C THR A 784 23.26 -40.33 -4.11
N ASN A 785 21.94 -40.29 -3.89
CA ASN A 785 21.06 -41.46 -3.81
C ASN A 785 19.98 -41.45 -4.91
N THR A 786 20.30 -42.00 -6.08
CA THR A 786 19.39 -42.06 -7.25
C THR A 786 18.10 -42.86 -7.03
N ALA A 787 17.89 -43.52 -5.88
CA ALA A 787 16.60 -44.12 -5.54
C ALA A 787 15.54 -43.06 -5.20
N LEU A 788 15.97 -41.92 -4.65
CA LEU A 788 15.12 -40.77 -4.29
C LEU A 788 14.70 -39.93 -5.51
N ALA A 789 15.39 -40.07 -6.65
CA ALA A 789 15.11 -39.28 -7.84
C ALA A 789 13.68 -39.51 -8.38
N GLY A 790 12.85 -38.46 -8.32
CA GLY A 790 11.44 -38.45 -8.73
C GLY A 790 10.59 -37.59 -7.79
N GLU A 791 9.27 -37.61 -8.00
CA GLU A 791 8.28 -36.99 -7.11
C GLU A 791 8.20 -37.77 -5.78
N ILE A 792 7.97 -37.07 -4.66
CA ILE A 792 7.72 -37.68 -3.33
C ILE A 792 6.24 -37.50 -2.96
N ALA A 793 5.57 -38.59 -2.57
CA ALA A 793 4.20 -38.56 -2.07
C ALA A 793 4.18 -38.55 -0.53
N VAL A 794 5.05 -39.35 0.09
CA VAL A 794 5.21 -39.45 1.53
C VAL A 794 6.69 -39.68 1.84
N ILE A 795 7.25 -38.89 2.73
CA ILE A 795 8.43 -39.22 3.52
C ILE A 795 8.04 -39.24 5.00
N ILE A 796 8.55 -40.20 5.77
CA ILE A 796 8.41 -40.25 7.23
C ILE A 796 9.73 -40.78 7.77
N ASP A 797 10.40 -40.02 8.63
CA ASP A 797 11.59 -40.52 9.32
C ASP A 797 11.29 -41.00 10.74
N ALA A 798 12.36 -41.41 11.43
CA ALA A 798 12.38 -41.78 12.83
C ALA A 798 13.25 -40.85 13.68
N GLY A 799 13.72 -39.73 13.11
CA GLY A 799 14.61 -38.74 13.72
C GLY A 799 16.09 -38.90 13.36
N GLY A 800 16.92 -37.95 13.77
CA GLY A 800 18.31 -37.89 13.34
C GLY A 800 18.84 -36.46 13.29
N ASN A 801 19.84 -36.25 12.45
CA ASN A 801 20.33 -34.93 12.10
C ASN A 801 20.42 -34.93 10.56
N ASP A 802 19.28 -34.73 9.92
CA ASP A 802 19.06 -35.06 8.53
C ASP A 802 19.27 -33.85 7.60
N THR A 803 19.31 -34.11 6.29
CA THR A 803 19.50 -33.04 5.31
C THR A 803 18.71 -33.31 4.05
N TYR A 804 17.59 -32.61 3.90
CA TYR A 804 16.72 -32.73 2.73
C TYR A 804 17.27 -31.86 1.61
N ARG A 805 17.58 -32.48 0.45
CA ARG A 805 18.00 -31.79 -0.78
C ARG A 805 17.11 -32.19 -1.97
N LEU A 806 15.83 -32.37 -1.67
CA LEU A 806 14.77 -32.73 -2.62
C LEU A 806 13.51 -31.90 -2.35
N PRO A 807 12.52 -31.89 -3.24
CA PRO A 807 11.24 -31.22 -3.01
C PRO A 807 10.41 -31.95 -1.95
N VAL A 808 10.79 -31.74 -0.69
CA VAL A 808 10.18 -32.31 0.52
C VAL A 808 8.80 -31.69 0.76
N ALA A 809 7.83 -32.51 1.18
CA ALA A 809 6.48 -32.09 1.60
C ALA A 809 5.65 -31.26 0.58
N ALA A 810 6.12 -31.05 -0.65
CA ALA A 810 5.52 -30.15 -1.62
C ALA A 810 5.29 -30.83 -2.97
N ASN A 811 4.16 -30.57 -3.61
CA ASN A 811 3.79 -31.34 -4.79
C ASN A 811 4.33 -30.77 -6.12
N GLN A 812 4.99 -31.63 -6.89
CA GLN A 812 5.70 -31.29 -8.12
C GLN A 812 4.90 -31.52 -9.40
N SER A 813 3.70 -32.10 -9.31
CA SER A 813 2.76 -32.17 -10.44
C SER A 813 1.30 -32.33 -10.04
N VAL A 814 0.42 -32.23 -11.04
CA VAL A 814 -1.02 -32.54 -10.95
C VAL A 814 -1.28 -34.00 -10.50
N GLY A 815 -0.38 -34.94 -10.80
CA GLY A 815 -0.49 -36.36 -10.45
C GLY A 815 -0.09 -36.64 -9.01
N ASN A 816 1.02 -36.02 -8.58
CA ASN A 816 1.55 -35.98 -7.22
C ASN A 816 0.72 -35.08 -6.28
N GLY A 817 -0.60 -34.96 -6.49
CA GLY A 817 -1.46 -33.90 -5.92
C GLY A 817 -1.68 -33.88 -4.40
N VAL A 818 -0.97 -34.72 -3.64
CA VAL A 818 -0.75 -34.61 -2.19
C VAL A 818 0.69 -35.04 -1.92
N ALA A 819 1.43 -34.25 -1.15
CA ALA A 819 2.79 -34.54 -0.69
C ALA A 819 2.90 -34.31 0.83
N VAL A 820 3.56 -35.23 1.53
CA VAL A 820 3.68 -35.21 3.00
C VAL A 820 5.12 -35.49 3.42
N ALA A 821 5.62 -34.77 4.40
CA ALA A 821 6.76 -35.15 5.23
C ALA A 821 6.36 -35.15 6.71
N VAL A 822 6.98 -36.04 7.49
CA VAL A 822 6.88 -36.12 8.95
C VAL A 822 8.25 -36.54 9.50
N ASP A 823 8.97 -35.65 10.18
CA ASP A 823 10.03 -36.11 11.12
C ASP A 823 9.41 -36.39 12.51
N LEU A 824 10.21 -36.86 13.47
CA LEU A 824 9.78 -37.32 14.79
C LEU A 824 10.76 -37.04 15.95
N ASP A 825 12.04 -36.72 15.72
CA ASP A 825 13.12 -36.62 16.76
C ASP A 825 14.43 -36.08 16.12
N GLY A 826 14.40 -34.88 15.51
CA GLY A 826 15.46 -34.35 14.61
C GLY A 826 16.29 -33.15 15.11
N GLN A 827 17.36 -32.80 14.39
CA GLN A 827 17.84 -31.41 14.24
C GLN A 827 18.42 -31.30 12.82
N ASP A 828 17.63 -30.74 11.93
CA ASP A 828 17.60 -31.05 10.52
C ASP A 828 17.92 -29.82 9.63
N THR A 829 18.15 -30.09 8.35
CA THR A 829 18.43 -29.04 7.36
C THR A 829 17.60 -29.27 6.11
N TYR A 830 16.50 -28.54 6.02
CA TYR A 830 15.58 -28.53 4.90
C TYR A 830 16.08 -27.55 3.83
N THR A 831 16.76 -28.05 2.79
CA THR A 831 17.36 -27.21 1.74
C THR A 831 17.20 -27.84 0.33
N TYR A 832 18.06 -27.51 -0.63
CA TYR A 832 17.95 -27.94 -2.02
C TYR A 832 19.29 -28.20 -2.70
N ALA A 833 19.22 -28.61 -3.98
CA ALA A 833 20.38 -28.81 -4.83
C ALA A 833 20.78 -27.47 -5.49
N GLU A 834 21.65 -26.72 -4.82
CA GLU A 834 22.26 -25.48 -5.30
C GLU A 834 22.99 -25.68 -6.64
N VAL A 835 22.82 -24.74 -7.57
CA VAL A 835 23.50 -24.69 -8.87
C VAL A 835 23.84 -23.23 -9.19
N THR A 836 25.12 -22.86 -9.10
CA THR A 836 25.58 -21.48 -9.27
C THR A 836 25.18 -20.86 -10.61
N ASP A 837 24.46 -19.75 -10.55
CA ASP A 837 24.08 -18.90 -11.68
C ASP A 837 25.02 -17.68 -11.81
N PRO A 838 25.26 -17.13 -13.01
CA PRO A 838 26.05 -15.90 -13.18
C PRO A 838 25.49 -14.64 -12.51
N ASN A 839 24.25 -14.67 -12.04
CA ASN A 839 23.58 -13.57 -11.33
C ASN A 839 23.36 -13.86 -9.82
N ASP A 840 23.94 -14.93 -9.27
CA ASP A 840 24.04 -15.10 -7.81
C ASP A 840 25.00 -14.05 -7.22
N ALA A 841 24.66 -13.54 -6.03
CA ALA A 841 25.47 -12.60 -5.26
C ALA A 841 25.53 -13.02 -3.77
N PRO A 842 26.54 -12.62 -2.98
CA PRO A 842 26.75 -13.11 -1.61
C PRO A 842 25.61 -12.83 -0.63
N GLU A 843 24.80 -11.80 -0.90
CA GLU A 843 23.64 -11.39 -0.14
C GLU A 843 22.33 -12.08 -0.57
N LEU A 844 22.39 -12.98 -1.55
CA LEU A 844 21.23 -13.68 -2.11
C LEU A 844 21.32 -15.19 -1.88
N LEU A 845 20.15 -15.84 -1.75
CA LEU A 845 20.05 -17.30 -1.70
C LEU A 845 20.58 -17.91 -3.00
N ALA A 846 21.36 -19.00 -2.90
CA ALA A 846 21.98 -19.64 -4.04
C ALA A 846 20.93 -20.12 -5.07
N SER A 847 21.18 -19.94 -6.36
CA SER A 847 20.31 -20.46 -7.42
C SER A 847 20.15 -21.99 -7.35
N ASP A 848 19.03 -22.49 -7.87
CA ASP A 848 18.84 -23.90 -8.20
C ASP A 848 19.04 -24.15 -9.70
N ALA A 849 18.64 -25.33 -10.19
CA ALA A 849 18.80 -25.72 -11.59
C ALA A 849 18.00 -24.87 -12.60
N ASP A 850 17.03 -24.06 -12.17
CA ASP A 850 16.29 -23.13 -13.04
C ASP A 850 16.97 -21.75 -13.13
N GLY A 851 17.87 -21.41 -12.19
CA GLY A 851 18.73 -20.22 -12.22
C GLY A 851 18.05 -18.91 -11.79
N ARG A 852 18.64 -17.78 -12.22
CA ARG A 852 18.13 -16.40 -11.96
C ARG A 852 17.85 -15.63 -13.25
N GLN A 853 16.79 -14.84 -13.23
CA GLN A 853 16.45 -13.88 -14.27
C GLN A 853 17.21 -12.57 -14.04
N ALA A 854 18.25 -12.36 -14.83
CA ALA A 854 18.95 -11.07 -14.91
C ALA A 854 17.95 -9.92 -15.21
N PRO A 855 18.10 -8.74 -14.59
CA PRO A 855 17.20 -7.61 -14.80
C PRO A 855 17.23 -7.13 -16.27
N SER A 856 16.05 -6.84 -16.82
CA SER A 856 15.85 -6.41 -18.22
C SER A 856 16.24 -4.94 -18.50
N GLY A 857 16.68 -4.22 -17.47
CA GLY A 857 17.10 -2.81 -17.50
C GLY A 857 17.75 -2.44 -16.16
N PRO A 858 17.87 -1.14 -15.82
CA PRO A 858 18.27 -0.74 -14.48
C PRO A 858 17.22 -1.16 -13.45
N LEU A 859 17.66 -1.44 -12.21
CA LEU A 859 16.79 -1.83 -11.09
C LEU A 859 15.75 -0.77 -10.73
N SER A 860 15.93 0.49 -11.15
CA SER A 860 14.94 1.56 -10.97
C SER A 860 13.70 1.43 -11.86
N LEU A 861 13.67 0.43 -12.77
CA LEU A 861 12.61 0.18 -13.74
C LEU A 861 12.23 -1.31 -13.88
N ASN A 862 12.99 -2.25 -13.29
CA ASN A 862 12.79 -3.70 -13.49
C ASN A 862 13.17 -4.50 -12.24
N ASN A 863 12.48 -5.62 -11.99
CA ASN A 863 12.91 -6.65 -11.05
C ASN A 863 14.18 -7.36 -11.55
N GLY A 864 15.01 -7.86 -10.62
CA GLY A 864 16.18 -8.70 -10.90
C GLY A 864 17.29 -8.56 -9.86
N PRO A 865 18.19 -9.55 -9.68
CA PRO A 865 18.25 -10.85 -10.35
C PRO A 865 17.41 -11.92 -9.62
N VAL A 866 16.10 -11.94 -9.85
CA VAL A 866 15.14 -12.80 -9.15
C VAL A 866 15.29 -14.26 -9.58
N SER A 867 14.98 -15.23 -8.71
CA SER A 867 15.01 -16.67 -9.05
C SER A 867 14.07 -17.03 -10.22
N LEU A 868 14.27 -18.21 -10.81
CA LEU A 868 13.34 -18.85 -11.74
C LEU A 868 12.80 -20.20 -11.24
N SER A 869 13.14 -20.61 -10.00
CA SER A 869 12.76 -21.88 -9.35
C SER A 869 11.29 -22.24 -9.58
N THR A 870 11.06 -23.26 -10.42
CA THR A 870 9.75 -23.83 -10.70
C THR A 870 9.33 -24.91 -9.68
N SER A 871 10.28 -25.37 -8.86
CA SER A 871 10.09 -26.39 -7.83
C SER A 871 9.56 -25.78 -6.53
N ALA A 872 8.47 -26.34 -6.00
CA ALA A 872 7.94 -26.00 -4.67
C ALA A 872 8.58 -26.89 -3.59
N ARG A 873 8.74 -26.43 -2.35
CA ARG A 873 9.44 -27.17 -1.25
C ARG A 873 8.71 -26.99 0.09
N GLN A 874 9.20 -27.65 1.15
CA GLN A 874 8.80 -27.47 2.56
C GLN A 874 7.30 -27.18 2.76
N GLY A 875 6.44 -28.18 2.54
CA GLY A 875 5.01 -28.08 2.88
C GLY A 875 4.12 -27.36 1.88
N ALA A 876 4.63 -26.90 0.73
CA ALA A 876 3.84 -26.09 -0.20
C ALA A 876 2.86 -26.89 -1.09
N GLY A 877 1.61 -26.40 -1.20
CA GLY A 877 0.51 -27.05 -1.92
C GLY A 877 0.05 -26.30 -3.18
N ARG A 878 0.27 -26.90 -4.36
CA ARG A 878 -0.10 -26.36 -5.69
C ARG A 878 -1.21 -27.20 -6.34
N LEU A 879 -2.43 -26.68 -6.46
CA LEU A 879 -3.62 -27.47 -6.85
C LEU A 879 -3.86 -28.70 -5.97
N GLY A 880 -3.38 -28.69 -4.74
CA GLY A 880 -3.18 -29.89 -3.93
C GLY A 880 -2.90 -29.56 -2.48
N ILE A 881 -2.36 -30.53 -1.77
CA ILE A 881 -2.04 -30.43 -0.34
C ILE A 881 -0.53 -30.72 -0.19
N GLY A 882 0.21 -29.77 0.36
CA GLY A 882 1.54 -29.99 0.92
C GLY A 882 1.44 -29.93 2.44
N LEU A 883 2.13 -30.84 3.14
CA LEU A 883 2.25 -30.85 4.60
C LEU A 883 3.69 -31.21 4.98
N LEU A 884 4.41 -30.28 5.59
CA LEU A 884 5.57 -30.56 6.42
C LEU A 884 5.13 -30.48 7.88
N VAL A 885 5.45 -31.51 8.65
CA VAL A 885 5.25 -31.57 10.08
C VAL A 885 6.58 -32.03 10.65
N ASP A 886 7.33 -31.14 11.27
CA ASP A 886 8.38 -31.58 12.19
C ASP A 886 7.77 -31.91 13.56
N GLN A 887 8.46 -32.80 14.28
CA GLN A 887 8.20 -33.10 15.70
C GLN A 887 9.51 -33.29 16.50
N GLY A 888 10.65 -32.93 15.92
CA GLY A 888 11.77 -32.43 16.71
C GLY A 888 11.36 -31.14 17.44
N GLY A 889 12.03 -30.86 18.54
CA GLY A 889 11.98 -29.55 19.19
C GLY A 889 13.41 -29.08 19.44
N GLN A 890 14.15 -28.79 18.36
CA GLN A 890 15.56 -28.42 18.32
C GLN A 890 15.86 -27.52 17.11
N ASP A 891 16.91 -26.71 17.24
CA ASP A 891 17.39 -25.65 16.34
C ASP A 891 17.53 -26.07 14.84
N ASP A 892 16.49 -25.89 14.03
CA ASP A 892 16.35 -26.35 12.63
C ASP A 892 16.63 -25.26 11.58
N SER A 893 16.86 -25.66 10.31
CA SER A 893 17.17 -24.71 9.22
C SER A 893 16.37 -25.01 7.94
N TYR A 894 15.55 -24.04 7.55
CA TYR A 894 14.57 -24.08 6.48
C TYR A 894 14.93 -23.10 5.35
N GLN A 895 15.63 -23.57 4.31
CA GLN A 895 16.07 -22.72 3.20
C GLN A 895 15.42 -23.10 1.86
N SER A 896 14.83 -22.15 1.14
CA SER A 896 14.30 -22.35 -0.22
C SER A 896 14.29 -21.08 -1.06
N LEU A 897 13.94 -21.22 -2.34
CA LEU A 897 13.75 -20.09 -3.24
C LEU A 897 12.29 -19.63 -3.21
N ARG A 898 11.36 -20.39 -3.82
CA ARG A 898 9.97 -19.95 -3.94
C ARG A 898 8.94 -21.04 -3.72
N MET A 899 7.68 -20.63 -3.50
CA MET A 899 6.54 -21.56 -3.37
C MET A 899 6.85 -22.61 -2.30
N SER A 900 7.23 -22.17 -1.10
CA SER A 900 7.82 -23.03 -0.05
C SER A 900 7.36 -22.65 1.35
N GLN A 901 7.81 -23.35 2.40
CA GLN A 901 7.53 -23.04 3.81
C GLN A 901 6.02 -22.78 4.05
N GLY A 902 5.19 -23.78 3.78
CA GLY A 902 3.74 -23.71 3.96
C GLY A 902 2.95 -22.96 2.86
N ALA A 903 3.58 -22.53 1.77
CA ALA A 903 2.88 -21.75 0.73
C ALA A 903 1.75 -22.50 -0.01
N ALA A 904 0.67 -21.79 -0.33
CA ALA A 904 -0.49 -22.33 -1.04
C ALA A 904 -0.77 -21.62 -2.37
N ILE A 905 -1.04 -22.40 -3.42
CA ILE A 905 -1.44 -21.88 -4.74
C ILE A 905 -2.58 -22.75 -5.27
N LEU A 906 -3.83 -22.26 -5.18
CA LEU A 906 -5.03 -23.05 -5.44
C LEU A 906 -5.02 -24.35 -4.61
N GLY A 907 -4.73 -24.27 -3.32
CA GLY A 907 -4.43 -25.46 -2.52
C GLY A 907 -4.33 -25.19 -1.03
N VAL A 908 -3.67 -26.11 -0.34
CA VAL A 908 -3.33 -26.00 1.08
C VAL A 908 -1.86 -26.30 1.25
N GLY A 909 -1.11 -25.37 1.82
CA GLY A 909 0.26 -25.59 2.25
C GLY A 909 0.36 -25.45 3.76
N VAL A 910 1.17 -26.29 4.39
CA VAL A 910 1.44 -26.23 5.83
C VAL A 910 2.90 -26.57 6.07
N LEU A 911 3.60 -25.70 6.79
CA LEU A 911 4.73 -26.05 7.64
C LEU A 911 4.25 -25.95 9.08
N PHE A 912 4.50 -26.98 9.87
CA PHE A 912 4.32 -26.99 11.32
C PHE A 912 5.63 -27.48 11.93
N ASP A 913 6.14 -26.74 12.92
CA ASP A 913 7.23 -27.16 13.81
C ASP A 913 6.70 -27.38 15.25
N ASP A 914 7.43 -28.17 16.05
CA ASP A 914 7.17 -28.39 17.49
C ASP A 914 8.16 -27.61 18.39
N GLY A 915 9.06 -26.80 17.79
CA GLY A 915 9.67 -25.57 18.33
C GLY A 915 11.19 -25.66 18.60
N GLY A 916 11.96 -24.67 18.14
CA GLY A 916 13.44 -24.73 18.15
C GLY A 916 14.18 -23.41 18.47
N VAL A 917 15.12 -23.05 17.61
CA VAL A 917 15.82 -21.76 17.45
C VAL A 917 16.22 -21.71 15.97
N ASP A 918 15.28 -21.31 15.12
CA ASP A 918 15.13 -21.84 13.77
C ASP A 918 15.35 -20.77 12.67
N GLU A 919 15.94 -21.19 11.54
CA GLU A 919 16.29 -20.29 10.43
C GLU A 919 15.32 -20.47 9.24
N TYR A 920 14.38 -19.54 9.07
CA TYR A 920 13.36 -19.57 8.02
C TYR A 920 13.72 -18.64 6.85
N ASP A 921 14.30 -19.20 5.79
CA ASP A 921 15.02 -18.44 4.75
C ASP A 921 14.41 -18.67 3.35
N ALA A 922 13.77 -17.64 2.76
CA ALA A 922 13.08 -17.76 1.46
C ALA A 922 13.17 -16.53 0.54
N GLU A 923 13.14 -16.72 -0.78
CA GLU A 923 13.02 -15.59 -1.72
C GLU A 923 11.56 -15.09 -1.83
N ALA A 924 10.61 -15.92 -2.30
CA ALA A 924 9.24 -15.42 -2.51
C ALA A 924 8.08 -16.42 -2.60
N LEU A 925 6.88 -15.96 -2.24
CA LEU A 925 5.65 -16.76 -2.14
C LEU A 925 5.89 -17.96 -1.21
N SER A 926 6.26 -17.66 0.04
CA SER A 926 6.71 -18.61 1.07
C SER A 926 6.19 -18.23 2.46
N GLN A 927 6.57 -18.95 3.52
CA GLN A 927 6.29 -18.59 4.94
C GLN A 927 4.80 -18.31 5.19
N GLY A 928 3.99 -19.34 4.97
CA GLY A 928 2.54 -19.29 5.11
C GLY A 928 1.79 -18.55 3.98
N ALA A 929 2.46 -17.98 2.98
CA ALA A 929 1.80 -17.18 1.95
C ALA A 929 0.82 -17.95 1.04
N ALA A 930 -0.29 -17.33 0.63
CA ALA A 930 -1.37 -17.98 -0.12
C ALA A 930 -1.92 -17.17 -1.30
N LEU A 931 -2.06 -17.86 -2.44
CA LEU A 931 -2.82 -17.44 -3.62
C LEU A 931 -4.03 -18.37 -3.79
N LYS A 932 -5.24 -17.85 -3.52
CA LYS A 932 -6.53 -18.60 -3.58
C LYS A 932 -6.46 -19.96 -2.89
N GLY A 933 -6.14 -19.98 -1.60
CA GLY A 933 -5.98 -21.20 -0.81
C GLY A 933 -5.80 -20.90 0.67
N LEU A 934 -5.28 -21.87 1.42
CA LEU A 934 -4.85 -21.69 2.81
C LEU A 934 -3.35 -22.03 2.91
N GLY A 935 -2.52 -21.03 3.17
CA GLY A 935 -1.12 -21.23 3.53
C GLY A 935 -0.95 -21.06 5.04
N VAL A 936 -0.16 -21.92 5.67
CA VAL A 936 0.15 -21.87 7.10
C VAL A 936 1.64 -22.13 7.30
N LEU A 937 2.33 -21.21 7.95
CA LEU A 937 3.48 -21.53 8.79
C LEU A 937 3.01 -21.44 10.24
N TRP A 938 3.35 -22.45 11.03
CA TRP A 938 3.05 -22.49 12.46
C TRP A 938 4.29 -22.99 13.19
N ASP A 939 4.90 -22.12 13.98
CA ASP A 939 5.88 -22.56 14.97
C ASP A 939 5.21 -22.82 16.32
N ALA A 940 5.88 -23.59 17.17
CA ALA A 940 5.45 -23.87 18.53
C ALA A 940 6.25 -23.08 19.59
N GLY A 941 7.30 -22.36 19.18
CA GLY A 941 8.01 -21.33 19.96
C GLY A 941 9.52 -21.59 20.03
N GLY A 942 10.31 -20.57 19.71
CA GLY A 942 11.77 -20.64 19.61
C GLY A 942 12.50 -19.35 19.99
N ALA A 943 13.37 -18.87 19.11
CA ALA A 943 13.99 -17.55 19.10
C ALA A 943 14.54 -17.26 17.69
N ASP A 944 13.64 -16.97 16.76
CA ASP A 944 13.72 -17.48 15.37
C ASP A 944 14.01 -16.40 14.31
N ASP A 945 14.75 -16.79 13.26
CA ASP A 945 15.24 -15.91 12.19
C ASP A 945 14.37 -16.07 10.93
N TYR A 946 13.33 -15.23 10.79
CA TYR A 946 12.41 -15.22 9.66
C TYR A 946 12.81 -14.23 8.56
N ARG A 947 13.35 -14.70 7.43
CA ARG A 947 13.77 -13.85 6.30
C ARG A 947 13.04 -14.10 4.99
N VAL A 948 12.49 -13.03 4.38
CA VAL A 948 11.87 -13.08 3.05
C VAL A 948 12.03 -11.81 2.21
N TRP A 949 12.17 -11.96 0.88
CA TRP A 949 12.22 -10.80 -0.05
C TRP A 949 10.83 -10.34 -0.52
N HIS A 950 9.92 -11.26 -0.87
CA HIS A 950 8.63 -10.89 -1.46
C HIS A 950 7.49 -11.91 -1.22
N ALA A 951 6.28 -11.45 -0.87
CA ALA A 951 5.10 -12.30 -0.67
C ALA A 951 5.36 -13.42 0.35
N GLY A 952 5.55 -13.05 1.62
CA GLY A 952 5.91 -13.99 2.70
C GLY A 952 5.28 -13.66 4.05
N GLN A 953 5.71 -14.35 5.10
CA GLN A 953 5.38 -14.05 6.50
C GLN A 953 3.88 -13.77 6.69
N GLY A 954 3.04 -14.74 6.32
CA GLY A 954 1.58 -14.64 6.40
C GLY A 954 0.91 -13.86 5.25
N PHE A 955 1.48 -13.82 4.04
CA PHE A 955 0.93 -13.03 2.92
C PHE A 955 -0.34 -13.61 2.25
N GLY A 956 -1.35 -12.80 1.97
CA GLY A 956 -2.59 -13.21 1.29
C GLY A 956 -2.91 -12.48 -0.03
N THR A 957 -3.25 -13.24 -1.09
CA THR A 957 -3.77 -12.71 -2.37
C THR A 957 -4.89 -13.57 -2.99
N ALA A 958 -5.70 -12.97 -3.86
CA ALA A 958 -6.71 -13.64 -4.70
C ALA A 958 -7.73 -14.48 -3.90
N ALA A 959 -8.30 -13.92 -2.83
CA ALA A 959 -9.15 -14.63 -1.88
C ALA A 959 -8.53 -15.92 -1.31
N GLY A 960 -7.20 -15.93 -1.15
CA GLY A 960 -6.48 -16.84 -0.26
C GLY A 960 -6.23 -16.20 1.10
N ALA A 961 -6.01 -17.05 2.10
CA ALA A 961 -5.54 -16.65 3.42
C ALA A 961 -4.14 -17.19 3.64
N GLY A 962 -3.19 -16.29 3.90
CA GLY A 962 -1.86 -16.64 4.37
C GLY A 962 -1.78 -16.40 5.87
N VAL A 963 -1.20 -17.35 6.60
CA VAL A 963 -1.05 -17.29 8.06
C VAL A 963 0.38 -17.66 8.43
N LEU A 964 1.03 -16.80 9.21
CA LEU A 964 2.15 -17.16 10.07
C LEU A 964 1.68 -17.01 11.51
N SER A 965 1.97 -17.99 12.36
CA SER A 965 1.87 -17.82 13.81
C SER A 965 3.10 -18.38 14.49
N ASP A 966 3.67 -17.56 15.37
CA ASP A 966 4.56 -18.01 16.44
C ASP A 966 3.81 -18.11 17.78
N VAL A 967 4.51 -18.38 18.88
CA VAL A 967 3.96 -18.75 20.19
C VAL A 967 4.67 -18.17 21.43
N ASP A 968 6.01 -18.12 21.47
CA ASP A 968 6.83 -17.71 22.65
C ASP A 968 8.32 -17.65 22.20
N GLY A 969 8.88 -16.45 21.98
CA GLY A 969 10.13 -16.25 21.24
C GLY A 969 11.01 -15.05 21.66
N ALA A 970 11.85 -14.60 20.73
CA ALA A 970 12.63 -13.36 20.74
C ALA A 970 13.16 -13.11 19.31
N ASP A 971 12.22 -12.79 18.42
CA ASP A 971 12.23 -13.22 17.01
C ASP A 971 12.57 -12.10 16.03
N ASN A 972 13.15 -12.47 14.89
CA ASN A 972 13.68 -11.54 13.90
C ASN A 972 12.96 -11.70 12.56
N TYR A 973 11.96 -10.86 12.32
CA TYR A 973 11.19 -10.81 11.08
C TYR A 973 11.86 -9.84 10.08
N GLU A 974 12.79 -10.33 9.25
CA GLU A 974 13.41 -9.58 8.16
C GLU A 974 12.64 -9.73 6.83
N ALA A 975 11.75 -8.79 6.55
CA ALA A 975 11.24 -8.53 5.21
C ALA A 975 12.27 -7.69 4.42
N VAL A 976 13.29 -8.38 3.86
CA VAL A 976 14.57 -7.84 3.37
C VAL A 976 14.42 -6.50 2.67
N THR A 977 15.05 -5.46 3.24
CA THR A 977 14.83 -4.08 2.81
C THR A 977 15.50 -3.76 1.46
N GLY A 978 16.80 -4.03 1.34
CA GLY A 978 17.66 -3.55 0.25
C GLY A 978 18.39 -2.23 0.61
N VAL A 979 19.55 -1.99 0.00
CA VAL A 979 20.45 -0.88 0.37
C VAL A 979 20.66 0.16 -0.74
N ALA A 980 21.19 1.32 -0.36
CA ALA A 980 21.49 2.43 -1.28
C ALA A 980 22.53 2.04 -2.34
N GLY A 981 22.05 1.77 -3.55
CA GLY A 981 22.84 1.24 -4.68
C GLY A 981 22.11 0.14 -5.44
N GLY A 982 21.16 -0.54 -4.78
CA GLY A 982 20.34 -1.61 -5.34
C GLY A 982 20.76 -3.02 -4.92
N ASP A 983 21.86 -3.18 -4.18
CA ASP A 983 22.27 -4.47 -3.64
C ASP A 983 21.18 -5.02 -2.69
N GLY A 984 20.90 -6.33 -2.78
CA GLY A 984 19.78 -6.98 -2.08
C GLY A 984 18.36 -6.66 -2.60
N VAL A 985 18.19 -5.74 -3.56
CA VAL A 985 16.88 -5.44 -4.17
C VAL A 985 16.60 -6.44 -5.30
N LEU A 986 15.55 -7.24 -5.13
CA LEU A 986 15.07 -8.22 -6.11
C LEU A 986 13.73 -7.79 -6.74
N TYR A 987 12.79 -7.30 -5.92
CA TYR A 987 11.41 -7.00 -6.30
C TYR A 987 11.15 -5.51 -6.17
N LEU A 988 11.11 -4.77 -7.28
CA LEU A 988 11.10 -3.31 -7.27
C LEU A 988 9.88 -2.72 -6.54
N SER A 989 10.12 -1.96 -5.47
CA SER A 989 9.14 -1.00 -4.98
C SER A 989 9.10 0.25 -5.86
N LEU A 990 7.91 0.64 -6.33
CA LEU A 990 7.74 1.83 -7.15
C LEU A 990 7.83 3.14 -6.34
N ALA A 991 7.62 3.06 -5.01
CA ALA A 991 7.77 4.16 -4.08
C ALA A 991 9.25 4.54 -3.86
N ASP A 992 10.16 3.55 -3.85
CA ASP A 992 11.58 3.76 -3.57
C ASP A 992 12.49 2.93 -4.48
N ARG A 993 12.63 3.45 -5.70
CA ARG A 993 13.17 2.74 -6.85
C ARG A 993 14.68 2.49 -6.71
N ALA A 994 15.09 1.23 -6.95
CA ALA A 994 16.47 0.76 -6.80
C ALA A 994 17.09 0.92 -5.40
N ARG A 995 16.24 0.95 -4.36
CA ARG A 995 16.65 1.04 -2.94
C ARG A 995 15.85 0.12 -2.02
N SER A 996 14.60 -0.15 -2.36
CA SER A 996 13.68 -0.97 -1.55
C SER A 996 13.03 -2.12 -2.34
N ASN A 997 12.90 -3.27 -1.68
CA ASN A 997 11.99 -4.32 -2.10
C ASN A 997 10.51 -3.92 -1.85
N ARG A 998 9.60 -4.34 -2.73
CA ARG A 998 8.15 -4.42 -2.43
C ARG A 998 7.93 -5.73 -1.68
N ASN A 999 7.88 -5.70 -0.36
CA ASN A 999 7.95 -6.92 0.44
C ASN A 999 6.67 -7.76 0.42
N LEU A 1000 5.47 -7.18 0.56
CA LEU A 1000 4.24 -7.99 0.72
C LEU A 1000 4.42 -9.05 1.82
N ALA A 1001 4.83 -8.62 3.02
CA ALA A 1001 5.21 -9.50 4.13
C ALA A 1001 4.57 -9.05 5.45
N GLN A 1002 4.82 -9.77 6.53
CA GLN A 1002 4.38 -9.42 7.90
C GLN A 1002 2.88 -9.16 7.94
N GLY A 1003 2.12 -10.19 7.54
CA GLY A 1003 0.66 -10.19 7.52
C GLY A 1003 0.01 -9.39 6.39
N ALA A 1004 0.74 -8.98 5.35
CA ALA A 1004 0.15 -8.18 4.26
C ALA A 1004 -0.92 -8.93 3.44
N GLY A 1005 -2.03 -8.27 3.14
CA GLY A 1005 -3.09 -8.75 2.23
C GLY A 1005 -3.20 -7.85 1.01
N ALA A 1006 -2.69 -8.28 -0.14
CA ALA A 1006 -2.55 -7.40 -1.31
C ALA A 1006 -2.95 -8.05 -2.63
N GLY A 1007 -3.64 -7.30 -3.47
CA GLY A 1007 -3.89 -7.63 -4.87
C GLY A 1007 -2.89 -6.97 -5.84
N ILE A 1008 -3.35 -6.87 -7.09
CA ILE A 1008 -2.71 -6.17 -8.21
C ILE A 1008 -3.79 -5.31 -8.85
N ALA A 1009 -3.60 -3.98 -8.85
CA ALA A 1009 -4.51 -3.05 -9.52
C ALA A 1009 -4.57 -3.33 -11.03
N SER A 1010 -5.73 -3.16 -11.65
CA SER A 1010 -5.86 -3.26 -13.12
C SER A 1010 -5.22 -2.03 -13.79
N ASP A 1011 -4.62 -2.24 -14.98
CA ASP A 1011 -4.02 -1.17 -15.78
C ASP A 1011 -4.23 -1.39 -17.30
N ALA A 1012 -3.68 -0.50 -18.12
CA ALA A 1012 -3.83 -0.58 -19.58
C ALA A 1012 -3.13 -1.80 -20.24
N GLN A 1013 -2.41 -2.63 -19.48
CA GLN A 1013 -1.64 -3.78 -19.98
C GLN A 1013 -1.91 -5.08 -19.21
N THR A 1014 -2.53 -5.01 -18.02
CA THR A 1014 -2.76 -6.13 -17.11
C THR A 1014 -4.20 -6.14 -16.59
N THR A 1015 -4.83 -7.32 -16.63
CA THR A 1015 -6.03 -7.59 -15.83
C THR A 1015 -5.63 -7.59 -14.35
N GLY A 1016 -6.45 -6.97 -13.50
CA GLY A 1016 -6.17 -6.91 -12.07
C GLY A 1016 -6.27 -8.28 -11.39
N LEU A 1017 -6.02 -8.27 -10.09
CA LEU A 1017 -6.19 -9.42 -9.20
C LEU A 1017 -6.60 -8.88 -7.83
N ALA A 1018 -7.72 -9.34 -7.27
CA ALA A 1018 -8.10 -8.92 -5.92
C ALA A 1018 -7.14 -9.47 -4.86
N GLY A 1019 -7.09 -8.80 -3.70
CA GLY A 1019 -6.30 -9.21 -2.56
C GLY A 1019 -6.81 -10.48 -1.86
N GLY A 1020 -6.14 -10.82 -0.78
CA GLY A 1020 -6.50 -11.90 0.14
C GLY A 1020 -6.43 -11.40 1.57
N LEU A 1021 -6.54 -12.33 2.52
CA LEU A 1021 -6.27 -12.06 3.93
C LEU A 1021 -4.84 -12.46 4.25
N GLY A 1022 -4.02 -11.51 4.69
CA GLY A 1022 -2.73 -11.81 5.31
C GLY A 1022 -2.84 -11.70 6.83
N LEU A 1023 -2.13 -12.56 7.55
CA LEU A 1023 -2.07 -12.55 9.01
C LEU A 1023 -0.71 -13.06 9.51
N LEU A 1024 -0.02 -12.24 10.30
CA LEU A 1024 1.07 -12.65 11.18
C LEU A 1024 0.60 -12.50 12.63
N ARG A 1025 0.78 -13.54 13.44
CA ARG A 1025 0.51 -13.55 14.89
C ARG A 1025 1.76 -13.92 15.66
N ASP A 1026 2.30 -12.98 16.42
CA ASP A 1026 3.19 -13.29 17.55
C ASP A 1026 2.43 -13.12 18.88
N ARG A 1027 2.97 -13.69 19.97
CA ARG A 1027 2.26 -13.83 21.25
C ARG A 1027 3.10 -13.48 22.48
N ALA A 1028 4.43 -13.50 22.38
CA ALA A 1028 5.34 -13.10 23.46
C ALA A 1028 6.80 -13.16 23.00
N GLY A 1029 7.55 -12.08 23.18
CA GLY A 1029 8.98 -12.11 22.91
C GLY A 1029 9.78 -10.86 23.28
N LEU A 1030 10.66 -10.48 22.35
CA LEU A 1030 11.41 -9.22 22.30
C LEU A 1030 11.85 -9.05 20.84
N ASP A 1031 10.92 -8.58 20.03
CA ASP A 1031 10.82 -8.98 18.63
C ASP A 1031 11.16 -7.83 17.68
N THR A 1032 11.73 -8.17 16.53
CA THR A 1032 12.30 -7.18 15.59
C THR A 1032 11.69 -7.34 14.20
N TYR A 1033 10.84 -6.38 13.83
CA TYR A 1033 10.12 -6.36 12.56
C TYR A 1033 10.75 -5.34 11.60
N THR A 1034 11.64 -5.82 10.72
CA THR A 1034 12.29 -4.97 9.71
C THR A 1034 11.64 -5.17 8.33
N ALA A 1035 11.17 -4.09 7.71
CA ALA A 1035 10.58 -4.11 6.36
C ALA A 1035 10.96 -2.89 5.51
N ALA A 1036 10.94 -3.03 4.17
CA ALA A 1036 10.97 -1.87 3.28
C ALA A 1036 9.56 -1.35 2.99
N THR A 1037 8.82 -1.98 2.06
CA THR A 1037 7.49 -1.46 1.66
C THR A 1037 6.39 -2.51 1.57
N ASN A 1038 5.16 -2.09 1.88
CA ASN A 1038 3.94 -2.91 1.79
C ASN A 1038 4.01 -4.14 2.72
N ALA A 1039 4.19 -3.89 4.03
CA ALA A 1039 4.33 -4.92 5.06
C ALA A 1039 3.67 -4.47 6.38
N GLN A 1040 3.83 -5.24 7.47
CA GLN A 1040 3.36 -4.88 8.83
C GLN A 1040 1.86 -4.55 8.84
N GLY A 1041 1.04 -5.54 8.48
CA GLY A 1041 -0.41 -5.39 8.39
C GLY A 1041 -0.89 -4.58 7.18
N PHE A 1042 -0.14 -4.53 6.08
CA PHE A 1042 -0.51 -3.74 4.90
C PHE A 1042 -1.67 -4.35 4.08
N GLY A 1043 -2.68 -3.54 3.75
CA GLY A 1043 -3.80 -3.90 2.88
C GLY A 1043 -3.78 -3.19 1.51
N SER A 1044 -4.00 -3.90 0.41
CA SER A 1044 -4.32 -3.24 -0.88
C SER A 1044 -5.21 -4.02 -1.84
N VAL A 1045 -6.00 -3.29 -2.63
CA VAL A 1045 -6.82 -3.81 -3.76
C VAL A 1045 -7.80 -4.90 -3.30
N ARG A 1046 -8.79 -4.54 -2.47
CA ARG A 1046 -9.74 -5.50 -1.84
C ARG A 1046 -9.08 -6.57 -0.95
N GLY A 1047 -7.89 -6.27 -0.43
CA GLY A 1047 -7.15 -7.12 0.52
C GLY A 1047 -7.37 -6.70 1.99
N VAL A 1048 -7.03 -7.60 2.90
CA VAL A 1048 -7.03 -7.36 4.36
C VAL A 1048 -5.68 -7.81 4.90
N GLY A 1049 -4.87 -6.89 5.42
CA GLY A 1049 -3.60 -7.21 6.08
C GLY A 1049 -3.70 -7.09 7.60
N VAL A 1050 -3.09 -8.02 8.32
CA VAL A 1050 -3.09 -8.08 9.80
C VAL A 1050 -1.71 -8.43 10.34
N LEU A 1051 -1.08 -7.51 11.05
CA LEU A 1051 -0.02 -7.82 12.02
C LEU A 1051 -0.63 -7.77 13.42
N ALA A 1052 -0.31 -8.75 14.26
CA ALA A 1052 -0.77 -8.82 15.65
C ALA A 1052 0.34 -9.35 16.55
N ASP A 1053 0.89 -8.48 17.39
CA ASP A 1053 1.76 -8.87 18.51
C ASP A 1053 0.95 -8.89 19.82
N ALA A 1054 1.56 -9.29 20.95
CA ALA A 1054 0.88 -9.31 22.24
C ALA A 1054 1.71 -9.03 23.50
N ALA A 1055 3.04 -9.19 23.49
CA ALA A 1055 3.85 -9.06 24.72
C ALA A 1055 5.37 -9.00 24.50
N GLY A 1056 5.95 -7.81 24.38
CA GLY A 1056 7.41 -7.64 24.32
C GLY A 1056 7.91 -6.27 24.80
N ASP A 1057 9.04 -5.79 24.25
CA ASP A 1057 9.56 -4.41 24.37
C ASP A 1057 10.11 -4.05 22.96
N ASP A 1058 9.23 -4.03 21.95
CA ASP A 1058 9.53 -4.51 20.58
C ASP A 1058 9.93 -3.43 19.57
N VAL A 1059 10.51 -3.84 18.44
CA VAL A 1059 11.17 -2.94 17.47
C VAL A 1059 10.54 -3.03 16.08
N TYR A 1060 9.82 -1.98 15.67
CA TYR A 1060 9.06 -1.94 14.41
C TYR A 1060 9.65 -0.93 13.42
N GLU A 1061 10.34 -1.43 12.40
CA GLU A 1061 11.14 -0.64 11.46
C GLU A 1061 10.62 -0.78 10.02
N GLY A 1062 10.08 0.31 9.44
CA GLY A 1062 9.51 0.31 8.09
C GLY A 1062 9.78 1.59 7.29
N ARG A 1063 9.79 1.50 5.95
CA ARG A 1063 10.06 2.67 5.07
C ARG A 1063 8.81 3.30 4.45
N ALA A 1064 7.88 2.50 3.93
CA ALA A 1064 6.70 3.00 3.22
C ALA A 1064 5.51 2.02 3.18
N LEU A 1065 4.30 2.51 3.45
CA LEU A 1065 3.06 1.72 3.43
C LEU A 1065 3.17 0.50 4.36
N VAL A 1066 3.33 0.81 5.64
CA VAL A 1066 3.57 -0.13 6.75
C VAL A 1066 2.66 0.19 7.95
N GLN A 1067 2.69 -0.66 8.97
CA GLN A 1067 2.10 -0.44 10.30
C GLN A 1067 0.60 -0.17 10.24
N GLY A 1068 -0.16 -1.14 9.70
CA GLY A 1068 -1.60 -1.02 9.53
C GLY A 1068 -2.00 0.01 8.48
N SER A 1069 -1.26 0.12 7.37
CA SER A 1069 -1.61 0.99 6.23
C SER A 1069 -2.52 0.26 5.23
N GLY A 1070 -3.59 0.90 4.76
CA GLY A 1070 -4.53 0.32 3.79
C GLY A 1070 -4.89 1.24 2.63
N GLU A 1071 -4.82 0.76 1.39
CA GLU A 1071 -5.16 1.56 0.19
C GLU A 1071 -5.95 0.82 -0.91
N LEU A 1072 -6.66 1.56 -1.77
CA LEU A 1072 -7.44 1.00 -2.90
C LEU A 1072 -8.53 0.04 -2.43
N PHE A 1073 -9.50 0.57 -1.65
CA PHE A 1073 -10.61 -0.19 -1.03
C PHE A 1073 -10.12 -1.48 -0.36
N ALA A 1074 -9.26 -1.33 0.65
CA ALA A 1074 -8.61 -2.40 1.38
C ALA A 1074 -8.41 -2.01 2.85
N ALA A 1075 -8.18 -3.01 3.70
CA ALA A 1075 -7.98 -2.84 5.14
C ALA A 1075 -6.53 -3.17 5.52
N GLY A 1076 -5.83 -2.22 6.16
CA GLY A 1076 -4.58 -2.50 6.86
C GLY A 1076 -4.78 -2.44 8.37
N VAL A 1077 -4.33 -3.46 9.10
CA VAL A 1077 -4.50 -3.58 10.55
C VAL A 1077 -3.18 -3.99 11.20
N PHE A 1078 -2.74 -3.23 12.20
CA PHE A 1078 -1.66 -3.60 13.10
C PHE A 1078 -2.17 -3.42 14.54
N LEU A 1079 -2.12 -4.51 15.31
CA LEU A 1079 -2.45 -4.55 16.73
C LEU A 1079 -1.20 -4.93 17.53
N GLU A 1080 -1.01 -4.24 18.65
CA GLU A 1080 -0.11 -4.59 19.74
C GLU A 1080 -0.99 -4.68 21.03
N GLU A 1081 -0.70 -5.59 21.97
CA GLU A 1081 -1.47 -5.80 23.20
C GLU A 1081 -0.74 -5.45 24.54
N ALA A 1082 0.60 -5.39 24.60
CA ALA A 1082 1.38 -4.85 25.72
C ALA A 1082 2.90 -4.78 25.45
N GLY A 1083 3.49 -3.58 25.48
CA GLY A 1083 4.93 -3.40 25.20
C GLY A 1083 5.67 -2.30 25.98
N SER A 1084 6.75 -1.80 25.37
CA SER A 1084 7.48 -0.56 25.69
C SER A 1084 8.38 -0.21 24.49
N ASP A 1085 7.76 0.18 23.38
CA ASP A 1085 8.24 -0.18 22.03
C ASP A 1085 8.99 0.92 21.26
N GLU A 1086 9.78 0.51 20.26
CA GLU A 1086 10.54 1.37 19.35
C GLU A 1086 9.98 1.36 17.91
N TYR A 1087 9.09 2.31 17.61
CA TYR A 1087 8.49 2.49 16.28
C TYR A 1087 9.30 3.46 15.38
N ASN A 1088 9.97 2.91 14.37
CA ASN A 1088 10.74 3.58 13.31
C ASN A 1088 11.90 4.47 13.80
N GLN A 1089 12.66 4.02 14.80
CA GLN A 1089 13.73 4.84 15.39
C GLN A 1089 15.00 4.92 14.51
N ASN A 1090 15.22 3.95 13.63
CA ASN A 1090 16.46 3.80 12.85
C ASN A 1090 16.22 3.83 11.33
N SER A 1091 15.01 3.55 10.84
CA SER A 1091 14.67 3.54 9.42
C SER A 1091 14.57 4.94 8.80
N ILE A 1092 14.95 5.02 7.52
CA ILE A 1092 14.59 6.15 6.67
C ILE A 1092 13.14 5.95 6.21
N ILE A 1093 12.19 6.56 6.92
CA ILE A 1093 10.79 6.59 6.50
C ILE A 1093 10.65 7.57 5.32
N ILE A 1094 10.02 7.13 4.25
CA ILE A 1094 9.95 7.85 2.96
C ILE A 1094 8.53 7.99 2.42
N GLN A 1095 7.56 7.28 2.98
CA GLN A 1095 6.13 7.46 2.70
C GLN A 1095 5.28 6.95 3.87
N ASN A 1096 4.11 7.56 4.08
CA ASN A 1096 2.91 7.03 4.75
C ASN A 1096 3.10 5.76 5.60
N GLY A 1097 3.13 5.94 6.93
CA GLY A 1097 3.27 4.86 7.91
C GLY A 1097 2.04 4.68 8.81
N GLN A 1098 2.29 4.26 10.05
CA GLN A 1098 1.34 3.95 11.14
C GLN A 1098 -0.11 4.47 10.97
N GLY A 1099 -1.03 3.54 10.72
CA GLY A 1099 -2.49 3.79 10.68
C GLY A 1099 -2.97 4.66 9.52
N THR A 1100 -2.33 4.60 8.35
CA THR A 1100 -2.73 5.45 7.19
C THR A 1100 -3.73 4.75 6.26
N GLY A 1101 -4.87 5.39 5.99
CA GLY A 1101 -5.89 4.93 5.03
C GLY A 1101 -5.94 5.80 3.77
N ARG A 1102 -6.00 5.19 2.58
CA ARG A 1102 -5.98 5.93 1.29
C ARG A 1102 -6.91 5.38 0.22
N THR A 1103 -7.43 6.23 -0.66
CA THR A 1103 -8.09 5.79 -1.91
C THR A 1103 -9.24 4.80 -1.63
N LEU A 1104 -10.18 5.21 -0.76
CA LEU A 1104 -11.24 4.38 -0.17
C LEU A 1104 -10.78 3.18 0.68
N GLY A 1105 -9.47 2.99 0.90
CA GLY A 1105 -8.93 2.06 1.88
C GLY A 1105 -8.84 2.68 3.28
N TRP A 1106 -8.68 1.83 4.29
CA TRP A 1106 -8.52 2.25 5.67
C TRP A 1106 -7.33 1.59 6.35
N GLY A 1107 -6.66 2.35 7.19
CA GLY A 1107 -5.55 1.90 8.02
C GLY A 1107 -5.90 2.00 9.49
N PHE A 1108 -5.56 0.98 10.26
CA PHE A 1108 -5.81 0.88 11.68
C PHE A 1108 -4.55 0.42 12.41
N PHE A 1109 -4.07 1.28 13.30
CA PHE A 1109 -3.04 0.96 14.27
C PHE A 1109 -3.64 1.05 15.68
N HIS A 1110 -3.37 0.08 16.54
CA HIS A 1110 -3.74 0.12 17.95
C HIS A 1110 -2.63 -0.49 18.79
N ASP A 1111 -2.02 0.37 19.60
CA ASP A 1111 -1.18 0.02 20.73
C ASP A 1111 -2.05 -0.02 21.99
N ALA A 1112 -1.92 -1.09 22.79
CA ALA A 1112 -2.74 -1.29 23.99
C ALA A 1112 -2.02 -0.93 25.31
N GLY A 1113 -0.75 -0.49 25.24
CA GLY A 1113 -0.08 0.29 26.28
C GLY A 1113 1.30 -0.19 26.70
N GLY A 1114 2.29 0.70 26.56
CA GLY A 1114 3.63 0.56 27.12
C GLY A 1114 4.17 1.82 27.82
N ASP A 1115 5.34 2.28 27.37
CA ASP A 1115 6.06 3.50 27.80
C ASP A 1115 6.81 4.01 26.53
N ASP A 1116 6.05 4.21 25.44
CA ASP A 1116 6.45 3.89 24.05
C ASP A 1116 7.18 5.01 23.30
N THR A 1117 7.92 4.68 22.24
CA THR A 1117 8.68 5.66 21.44
C THR A 1117 8.32 5.59 19.95
N VAL A 1118 7.87 6.71 19.39
CA VAL A 1118 7.34 6.74 18.01
C VAL A 1118 7.94 7.88 17.19
N THR A 1119 8.55 7.58 16.05
CA THR A 1119 9.14 8.57 15.14
C THR A 1119 8.36 8.66 13.81
N TYR A 1120 7.93 9.88 13.45
CA TYR A 1120 7.23 10.19 12.19
C TYR A 1120 8.03 11.15 11.30
N MET A 1121 8.59 10.67 10.18
CA MET A 1121 9.29 11.53 9.21
C MET A 1121 8.38 12.00 8.06
N THR A 1122 7.29 11.27 7.81
CA THR A 1122 6.29 11.48 6.75
C THR A 1122 4.87 11.49 7.37
N PRO A 1123 3.75 11.51 6.62
CA PRO A 1123 2.43 11.35 7.23
C PRO A 1123 2.32 10.01 7.99
N GLY A 1124 1.67 10.04 9.14
CA GLY A 1124 1.52 8.90 10.04
C GLY A 1124 0.87 9.28 11.37
N GLY A 1125 0.44 8.27 12.14
CA GLY A 1125 -0.35 8.47 13.35
C GLY A 1125 -1.81 8.77 13.00
N GLY A 1126 -2.46 7.84 12.29
CA GLY A 1126 -3.90 7.87 12.05
C GLY A 1126 -4.31 8.85 10.96
N VAL A 1127 -3.76 8.70 9.75
CA VAL A 1127 -3.89 9.68 8.67
C VAL A 1127 -4.81 9.19 7.55
N GLY A 1128 -5.82 9.99 7.18
CA GLY A 1128 -6.64 9.74 5.99
C GLY A 1128 -6.15 10.58 4.81
N LEU A 1129 -5.96 9.95 3.64
CA LEU A 1129 -5.66 10.67 2.39
C LEU A 1129 -6.63 10.23 1.29
N ASP A 1130 -6.95 11.13 0.36
CA ASP A 1130 -7.57 10.77 -0.93
C ASP A 1130 -8.84 9.89 -0.80
N GLY A 1131 -9.77 10.26 0.08
CA GLY A 1131 -10.99 9.49 0.37
C GLY A 1131 -10.80 8.27 1.27
N GLY A 1132 -9.65 8.12 1.92
CA GLY A 1132 -9.35 7.03 2.86
C GLY A 1132 -9.54 7.41 4.34
N TYR A 1133 -9.55 6.38 5.21
CA TYR A 1133 -9.75 6.53 6.66
C TYR A 1133 -8.55 6.00 7.46
N GLY A 1134 -7.83 6.87 8.16
CA GLY A 1134 -6.72 6.48 9.03
C GLY A 1134 -7.07 6.54 10.51
N PHE A 1135 -6.68 5.51 11.26
CA PHE A 1135 -6.87 5.39 12.70
C PHE A 1135 -5.55 4.96 13.35
N ALA A 1136 -5.09 5.70 14.36
CA ALA A 1136 -4.00 5.27 15.24
C ALA A 1136 -4.40 5.55 16.69
N PHE A 1137 -4.46 4.50 17.50
CA PHE A 1137 -4.85 4.55 18.90
C PHE A 1137 -3.68 4.06 19.78
N PHE A 1138 -3.47 4.76 20.90
CA PHE A 1138 -2.57 4.40 21.98
C PHE A 1138 -3.37 4.42 23.29
N ALA A 1139 -2.99 3.60 24.28
CA ALA A 1139 -3.79 3.40 25.49
C ALA A 1139 -2.97 3.05 26.75
N ASP A 1140 -3.05 3.90 27.78
CA ASP A 1140 -2.48 3.72 29.12
C ASP A 1140 -0.93 3.70 29.21
N GLY A 1141 -0.22 4.36 28.27
CA GLY A 1141 1.25 4.49 28.24
C GLY A 1141 1.86 5.77 28.84
N LEU A 1142 3.09 6.14 28.45
CA LEU A 1142 3.86 7.32 28.91
C LEU A 1142 4.64 8.00 27.75
N ASP A 1143 3.97 8.21 26.63
CA ASP A 1143 4.55 7.91 25.32
C ASP A 1143 5.27 9.09 24.66
N ALA A 1144 6.20 8.81 23.75
CA ALA A 1144 7.17 9.75 23.21
C ALA A 1144 7.06 9.88 21.68
N HIS A 1145 6.07 10.64 21.22
CA HIS A 1145 5.86 10.94 19.80
C HIS A 1145 6.79 12.06 19.30
N SER A 1146 7.78 11.68 18.51
CA SER A 1146 8.65 12.56 17.73
C SER A 1146 8.16 12.68 16.29
N SER A 1147 8.13 13.88 15.74
CA SER A 1147 7.75 14.11 14.34
C SER A 1147 8.59 15.21 13.68
N THR A 1148 9.04 14.99 12.45
CA THR A 1148 9.50 16.08 11.56
C THR A 1148 8.41 16.53 10.59
N SER A 1149 7.35 15.75 10.42
CA SER A 1149 6.27 16.02 9.47
C SER A 1149 5.13 16.87 10.08
N PRO A 1150 4.64 17.93 9.39
CA PRO A 1150 3.48 18.69 9.87
C PRO A 1150 2.16 17.91 9.78
N THR A 1151 2.09 16.84 8.99
CA THR A 1151 0.88 16.08 8.62
C THR A 1151 0.71 14.78 9.42
N THR A 1152 0.77 14.90 10.75
CA THR A 1152 0.70 13.78 11.71
C THR A 1152 -0.40 13.96 12.74
N TRP A 1153 -0.65 12.91 13.54
CA TRP A 1153 -1.57 12.92 14.69
C TRP A 1153 -3.02 13.29 14.30
N GLY A 1154 -3.62 12.44 13.47
CA GLY A 1154 -5.01 12.58 13.03
C GLY A 1154 -5.18 13.47 11.81
N TYR A 1155 -4.18 13.60 10.94
CA TYR A 1155 -4.25 14.44 9.73
C TYR A 1155 -5.22 13.87 8.69
N ALA A 1156 -5.92 14.74 7.95
CA ALA A 1156 -6.78 14.32 6.85
C ALA A 1156 -6.71 15.29 5.66
N ASP A 1157 -6.53 14.77 4.45
CA ASP A 1157 -6.37 15.56 3.23
C ASP A 1157 -6.93 14.87 1.99
N ASN A 1158 -7.96 15.46 1.38
CA ASN A 1158 -8.47 15.06 0.08
C ASN A 1158 -7.76 15.86 -1.03
N ALA A 1159 -6.56 15.44 -1.41
CA ALA A 1159 -5.76 16.08 -2.46
C ALA A 1159 -6.20 15.70 -3.91
N VAL A 1160 -7.36 15.04 -4.04
CA VAL A 1160 -7.90 14.55 -5.31
C VAL A 1160 -8.29 15.72 -6.23
N PRO A 1161 -7.84 15.74 -7.51
CA PRO A 1161 -8.22 16.80 -8.44
C PRO A 1161 -9.73 16.86 -8.71
N GLN A 1162 -10.30 18.08 -8.77
CA GLN A 1162 -11.71 18.30 -9.06
C GLN A 1162 -12.11 17.64 -10.40
N GLY A 1163 -13.17 16.83 -10.36
CA GLY A 1163 -13.67 16.01 -11.46
C GLY A 1163 -13.03 14.62 -11.61
N ALA A 1164 -12.11 14.21 -10.73
CA ALA A 1164 -11.55 12.85 -10.71
C ALA A 1164 -12.45 11.83 -9.97
N GLU A 1165 -12.10 10.53 -10.03
CA GLU A 1165 -12.91 9.39 -9.56
C GLU A 1165 -13.33 9.44 -8.08
N LEU A 1166 -12.64 10.22 -7.24
CA LEU A 1166 -12.88 10.41 -5.79
C LEU A 1166 -13.12 11.88 -5.39
N ASP A 1167 -13.43 12.78 -6.34
CA ASP A 1167 -13.79 14.17 -6.03
C ASP A 1167 -15.00 14.22 -5.09
N GLY A 1168 -14.89 14.96 -3.97
CA GLY A 1168 -15.90 15.00 -2.92
C GLY A 1168 -15.93 13.80 -1.94
N ALA A 1169 -14.98 12.86 -2.00
CA ALA A 1169 -14.92 11.73 -1.07
C ALA A 1169 -14.58 12.17 0.37
N LEU A 1170 -15.30 11.63 1.36
CA LEU A 1170 -15.00 11.87 2.77
C LEU A 1170 -13.62 11.30 3.10
N THR A 1171 -12.74 12.10 3.72
CA THR A 1171 -11.39 11.69 4.12
C THR A 1171 -11.24 11.92 5.62
N VAL A 1172 -10.83 10.91 6.39
CA VAL A 1172 -10.86 10.96 7.87
C VAL A 1172 -9.53 10.51 8.46
N GLY A 1173 -8.99 11.31 9.38
CA GLY A 1173 -7.84 10.94 10.22
C GLY A 1173 -8.21 11.04 11.69
N VAL A 1174 -7.93 10.00 12.46
CA VAL A 1174 -8.16 9.97 13.91
C VAL A 1174 -6.91 9.46 14.63
N PHE A 1175 -6.37 10.32 15.48
CA PHE A 1175 -5.40 9.94 16.50
C PHE A 1175 -6.07 9.95 17.88
N LEU A 1176 -5.97 8.87 18.64
CA LEU A 1176 -6.41 8.82 20.04
C LEU A 1176 -5.23 8.45 20.94
N GLU A 1177 -4.96 9.32 21.90
CA GLU A 1177 -4.22 9.00 23.12
C GLU A 1177 -5.20 8.94 24.30
N THR A 1178 -5.07 7.94 25.17
CA THR A 1178 -5.89 7.80 26.38
C THR A 1178 -5.12 7.21 27.54
N GLY A 1179 -5.00 7.93 28.66
CA GLY A 1179 -4.25 7.42 29.80
C GLY A 1179 -4.49 8.15 31.11
N SER A 1180 -3.57 7.98 32.07
CA SER A 1180 -3.53 8.79 33.30
C SER A 1180 -2.17 9.46 33.55
N ASN A 1181 -1.28 9.34 32.57
CA ASN A 1181 0.09 9.83 32.55
C ASN A 1181 0.16 11.21 31.85
N ALA A 1182 1.24 11.51 31.12
CA ALA A 1182 1.47 12.83 30.52
C ALA A 1182 2.59 12.81 29.47
N ASP A 1183 2.20 12.87 28.22
CA ASP A 1183 2.96 12.24 27.12
C ASP A 1183 3.71 13.30 26.29
N THR A 1184 4.75 12.91 25.56
CA THR A 1184 5.75 13.84 25.00
C THR A 1184 5.63 13.99 23.48
N TYR A 1185 4.93 15.04 23.06
CA TYR A 1185 4.79 15.43 21.66
C TYR A 1185 5.91 16.40 21.25
N THR A 1186 6.74 16.02 20.27
CA THR A 1186 7.85 16.83 19.77
C THR A 1186 7.75 17.03 18.26
N ARG A 1187 7.73 18.29 17.79
CA ARG A 1187 7.80 18.63 16.36
C ARG A 1187 8.41 20.02 16.14
N PRO A 1188 9.14 20.28 15.03
CA PRO A 1188 9.51 21.64 14.63
C PRO A 1188 8.31 22.59 14.65
N ASN A 1189 8.47 23.75 15.31
CA ASN A 1189 7.45 24.80 15.45
C ASN A 1189 6.11 24.33 16.06
N LEU A 1190 6.09 23.28 16.88
CA LEU A 1190 4.91 22.82 17.61
C LEU A 1190 4.40 23.89 18.59
N ASP A 1191 3.09 24.16 18.59
CA ASP A 1191 2.42 24.90 19.66
C ASP A 1191 1.78 23.91 20.65
N PRO A 1192 2.37 23.70 21.85
CA PRO A 1192 1.83 22.78 22.86
C PRO A 1192 0.59 23.32 23.59
N SER A 1193 0.01 24.43 23.13
CA SER A 1193 -1.34 24.87 23.50
C SER A 1193 -2.41 24.50 22.46
N VAL A 1194 -1.99 23.91 21.33
CA VAL A 1194 -2.85 23.36 20.28
C VAL A 1194 -2.85 21.83 20.29
N ILE A 1195 -1.67 21.20 20.37
CA ILE A 1195 -1.50 19.72 20.33
C ILE A 1195 -0.92 19.19 21.64
N GLY A 1196 -1.38 18.02 22.07
CA GLY A 1196 -0.86 17.23 23.20
C GLY A 1196 -1.73 17.28 24.47
N ASN A 1197 -1.23 16.65 25.55
CA ASN A 1197 -1.78 16.56 26.91
C ASN A 1197 -3.14 17.23 27.21
N ASN A 1198 -4.18 16.41 27.34
CA ASN A 1198 -5.55 16.74 27.75
C ASN A 1198 -6.27 17.71 26.77
N LEU A 1199 -5.84 17.75 25.51
CA LEU A 1199 -6.45 18.58 24.45
C LEU A 1199 -7.27 17.76 23.44
N VAL A 1200 -7.98 18.48 22.59
CA VAL A 1200 -8.56 17.97 21.34
C VAL A 1200 -8.22 18.98 20.26
N TRP A 1201 -7.63 18.50 19.17
CA TRP A 1201 -7.21 19.32 18.04
C TRP A 1201 -7.79 18.80 16.73
N GLN A 1202 -7.75 19.63 15.69
CA GLN A 1202 -8.22 19.29 14.35
C GLN A 1202 -7.05 19.44 13.37
N GLN A 1203 -6.94 18.50 12.43
CA GLN A 1203 -5.91 18.47 11.38
C GLN A 1203 -6.50 18.24 9.96
N PRO A 1204 -7.61 18.87 9.54
CA PRO A 1204 -8.00 18.84 8.14
C PRO A 1204 -7.05 19.72 7.32
N ASP A 1205 -6.90 19.40 6.03
CA ASP A 1205 -6.41 20.38 5.06
C ASP A 1205 -7.27 21.67 5.05
N ASN A 1206 -6.63 22.79 4.72
CA ASN A 1206 -7.20 24.13 4.70
C ASN A 1206 -7.89 24.49 3.37
N ALA A 1207 -7.63 23.77 2.27
CA ALA A 1207 -8.28 23.97 0.98
C ALA A 1207 -9.59 23.16 0.85
N THR A 1208 -9.64 21.94 1.38
CA THR A 1208 -10.80 21.01 1.31
C THR A 1208 -11.52 20.72 2.66
N PRO A 1209 -11.73 21.69 3.59
CA PRO A 1209 -12.24 21.40 4.94
C PRO A 1209 -13.71 20.93 5.00
N THR A 1210 -14.40 20.82 3.85
CA THR A 1210 -15.72 20.20 3.71
C THR A 1210 -15.68 18.70 3.44
N GLU A 1211 -14.54 18.14 3.01
CA GLU A 1211 -14.34 16.71 2.77
C GLU A 1211 -13.28 16.10 3.71
N SER A 1212 -12.23 16.85 4.01
CA SER A 1212 -11.18 16.48 4.96
C SER A 1212 -11.66 16.59 6.41
N ARG A 1213 -11.42 15.56 7.25
CA ARG A 1213 -11.81 15.49 8.68
C ARG A 1213 -10.69 14.88 9.54
N GLY A 1214 -9.70 15.70 9.86
CA GLY A 1214 -8.63 15.30 10.78
C GLY A 1214 -8.94 15.69 12.23
N VAL A 1215 -8.71 14.78 13.19
CA VAL A 1215 -8.86 15.01 14.63
C VAL A 1215 -7.84 14.22 15.46
N GLY A 1216 -7.28 14.87 16.48
CA GLY A 1216 -6.55 14.17 17.55
C GLY A 1216 -7.18 14.46 18.91
N VAL A 1217 -7.15 13.46 19.80
CA VAL A 1217 -7.65 13.52 21.18
C VAL A 1217 -6.60 12.95 22.11
N ASP A 1218 -6.38 13.62 23.24
CA ASP A 1218 -5.54 13.18 24.37
C ASP A 1218 -6.35 13.41 25.66
N GLN A 1219 -6.49 12.41 26.54
CA GLN A 1219 -7.40 12.51 27.70
C GLN A 1219 -7.16 11.58 28.91
#